data_AF-A0A6A5T711-F1
#
_entry.id   AF-A0A6A5T711-F1
#
_cell.length_a   1.000
_cell.length_b   1.000
_cell.length_c   1.000
_cell.angle_alpha   90.00
_cell.angle_beta   90.00
_cell.angle_gamma   90.00
#
_symmetry.space_group_name_H-M   'P 1'
#
loop_
_entity.id
_entity.type
_entity.pdbx_description
1 polymer ?
#
loop_
_entity_poly.entity_id
_entity_poly.type
_entity_poly.pdbx_seq_one_letter_code
_entity_poly.pdbx_strand_id
1 'polypeptide(L)'
;MDGDGAKRKHAFRQAPNKKAKTGDGGAPKAAFSGFGAKMLAKMGYTGEGGLGKEGAGISEPIQVVNRGTKGGIGIVAEKSEQQRREERRKAEANGEKYVDTSEEERGERKKKKAKATGEARTTAPRPKKTLFELEAAGMHVPLALQSIIDATTGASTPTSGLSLRGADVIPFENSLQARVRRDLNSFSEAFEQLQVESQAIPPQEYALQKELGALERQMDELEDMQARVESLRVATFDVVCEGLKSLRAAYPSKPLHRESIAVIHPHFSTRIASWEPLKDALEGVAGAFSELADIIQPRSRRIVSQAYTHPSEALVNRTNIDEEDTIKRGTTSPYETMMLRLWLPTVSSAVTQWDVKDPHPMVHLLEIWTPVLPPFVAKRVLEQVTRKLSTSIHEWNPRKFKKSPHAWIVEWLPLLKPADLDPQGSGLVAEVKRKIRHALQSIDLSKGPLPGMDQWRQVFGKAEFDRLLTTHLVPRLAAYLRDNFEINPAEQDMAPLEAVFAWKGLLSNPVIGELLKAQFFPKFLEIIHQWLSSEGVDFGEVEKWIGWWRDEILKDDINSMFSVASGWSEVYTLINQALDLGDARLTDLPAPRVESTGASPETPQFSKSVNKEPPRPAPEVVEATFRDVVEEFCIEENLTMEPLRKAHDQTGLPLFRITASANGRGGALAYLKGDVLWVQNKKEKSLWEPTGLDEALIAKAEGK
;
A
#
# COMPACT_ATOMS: atom_id res chain seq x y z
N MET A 1 -23.82 44.84 14.37
CA MET A 1 -24.78 43.72 14.42
C MET A 1 -24.36 42.71 13.36
N ASP A 2 -23.17 42.11 13.47
CA ASP A 2 -22.75 41.06 14.42
C ASP A 2 -23.27 39.67 14.01
N GLY A 3 -22.34 38.77 13.70
CA GLY A 3 -22.62 37.38 13.32
C GLY A 3 -21.34 36.63 12.90
N ASP A 4 -20.37 36.62 13.81
CA ASP A 4 -18.99 36.11 13.67
C ASP A 4 -18.91 34.57 13.54
N GLY A 5 -17.96 34.12 12.72
CA GLY A 5 -17.70 32.72 12.41
C GLY A 5 -16.79 32.06 13.44
N ALA A 6 -17.26 30.95 14.02
CA ALA A 6 -16.58 30.20 15.07
C ALA A 6 -15.23 29.58 14.63
N LYS A 7 -14.12 30.18 15.06
CA LYS A 7 -12.77 29.56 15.07
C LYS A 7 -12.59 28.73 16.35
N ARG A 8 -12.43 27.41 16.21
CA ARG A 8 -12.05 26.51 17.32
C ARG A 8 -10.60 26.79 17.74
N LYS A 9 -10.41 27.45 18.89
CA LYS A 9 -9.13 27.56 19.61
C LYS A 9 -8.96 26.31 20.49
N HIS A 10 -7.93 25.50 20.25
CA HIS A 10 -7.48 24.51 21.23
C HIS A 10 -6.69 25.22 22.33
N ALA A 11 -7.34 25.49 23.45
CA ALA A 11 -6.69 25.94 24.68
C ALA A 11 -6.18 24.72 25.46
N PHE A 12 -4.87 24.63 25.63
CA PHE A 12 -4.22 23.66 26.51
C PHE A 12 -4.49 24.08 27.97
N ARG A 13 -5.45 23.43 28.64
CA ARG A 13 -5.61 23.53 30.10
C ARG A 13 -4.53 22.68 30.77
N GLN A 14 -3.53 23.31 31.37
CA GLN A 14 -2.66 22.66 32.35
C GLN A 14 -3.48 22.40 33.63
N ALA A 15 -3.61 21.13 34.01
CA ALA A 15 -4.11 20.75 35.32
C ALA A 15 -3.03 20.99 36.40
N PRO A 16 -3.41 21.41 37.63
CA PRO A 16 -2.45 21.75 38.67
C PRO A 16 -1.79 20.49 39.25
N ASN A 17 -0.47 20.51 39.28
CA ASN A 17 0.36 19.43 39.80
C ASN A 17 0.22 19.37 41.33
N LYS A 18 -0.28 18.24 41.87
CA LYS A 18 -0.32 17.98 43.32
C LYS A 18 1.10 17.77 43.83
N LYS A 19 1.52 18.57 44.81
CA LYS A 19 2.75 18.35 45.59
C LYS A 19 2.68 17.00 46.30
N ALA A 20 3.64 16.12 46.05
CA ALA A 20 3.88 14.93 46.85
C ALA A 20 4.62 15.31 48.14
N LYS A 21 4.12 14.76 49.24
CA LYS A 21 4.57 14.94 50.63
C LYS A 21 5.75 13.99 50.88
N THR A 22 6.77 14.48 51.57
CA THR A 22 7.88 13.69 52.12
C THR A 22 7.35 12.61 53.07
N GLY A 23 7.77 11.36 52.86
CA GLY A 23 7.47 10.22 53.71
C GLY A 23 8.51 9.13 53.50
N ASP A 24 9.13 8.74 54.61
CA ASP A 24 10.19 7.75 54.82
C ASP A 24 9.77 6.31 54.45
N GLY A 25 10.77 5.46 54.15
CA GLY A 25 10.66 4.00 54.19
C GLY A 25 10.26 3.24 52.92
N GLY A 26 11.23 2.50 52.35
CA GLY A 26 11.01 1.23 51.64
C GLY A 26 10.52 1.30 50.18
N ALA A 27 11.43 1.13 49.22
CA ALA A 27 11.07 0.89 47.82
C ALA A 27 10.52 -0.54 47.61
N PRO A 28 9.37 -0.74 46.93
CA PRO A 28 9.07 -2.00 46.28
C PRO A 28 9.58 -1.96 44.83
N LYS A 29 10.39 -2.96 44.46
CA LYS A 29 10.87 -3.20 43.09
C LYS A 29 9.68 -3.45 42.15
N ALA A 30 9.27 -2.45 41.38
CA ALA A 30 8.38 -2.65 40.24
C ALA A 30 9.22 -3.14 39.04
N ALA A 31 9.03 -4.40 38.66
CA ALA A 31 9.71 -5.02 37.54
C ALA A 31 9.30 -4.36 36.21
N PHE A 32 10.27 -3.80 35.50
CA PHE A 32 10.10 -3.21 34.17
C PHE A 32 10.02 -4.36 33.12
N SER A 33 8.81 -4.71 32.68
CA SER A 33 8.56 -5.85 31.77
C SER A 33 8.01 -5.37 30.42
N GLY A 34 8.85 -5.38 29.37
CA GLY A 34 8.47 -5.04 27.99
C GLY A 34 9.60 -5.33 26.98
N PHE A 35 9.32 -5.29 25.67
CA PHE A 35 10.30 -5.56 24.61
C PHE A 35 11.57 -4.69 24.72
N GLY A 36 11.38 -3.40 25.04
CA GLY A 36 12.49 -2.49 25.32
C GLY A 36 13.33 -2.91 26.52
N ALA A 37 12.73 -3.43 27.59
CA ALA A 37 13.45 -3.95 28.76
C ALA A 37 14.30 -5.17 28.41
N LYS A 38 13.78 -6.10 27.59
CA LYS A 38 14.55 -7.25 27.08
C LYS A 38 15.71 -6.81 26.18
N MET A 39 15.52 -5.78 25.37
CA MET A 39 16.58 -5.23 24.51
C MET A 39 17.68 -4.55 25.36
N LEU A 40 17.30 -3.77 26.38
CA LEU A 40 18.25 -3.14 27.30
C LEU A 40 19.03 -4.16 28.12
N ALA A 41 18.37 -5.20 28.63
CA ALA A 41 19.02 -6.31 29.32
C ALA A 41 20.00 -7.06 28.41
N LYS A 42 19.63 -7.28 27.14
CA LYS A 42 20.50 -7.90 26.14
C LYS A 42 21.74 -7.04 25.80
N MET A 43 21.61 -5.72 25.92
CA MET A 43 22.71 -4.76 25.77
C MET A 43 23.47 -4.49 27.09
N GLY A 44 23.19 -5.27 28.14
CA GLY A 44 23.95 -5.29 29.39
C GLY A 44 23.40 -4.41 30.52
N TYR A 45 22.20 -3.82 30.39
CA TYR A 45 21.60 -3.04 31.47
C TYR A 45 20.97 -3.94 32.55
N THR A 46 21.42 -3.79 33.79
CA THR A 46 21.01 -4.63 34.94
C THR A 46 19.79 -4.11 35.69
N GLY A 47 19.21 -2.97 35.28
CA GLY A 47 18.04 -2.36 35.94
C GLY A 47 18.36 -1.45 37.12
N GLU A 48 19.61 -1.45 37.61
CA GLU A 48 20.10 -0.56 38.67
C GLU A 48 21.36 0.16 38.14
N GLY A 49 21.37 1.50 38.19
CA GLY A 49 22.47 2.33 37.70
C GLY A 49 22.30 2.87 36.26
N GLY A 50 23.43 3.27 35.65
CA GLY A 50 23.48 3.86 34.31
C GLY A 50 23.24 2.86 33.18
N LEU A 51 22.84 3.32 32.00
CA LEU A 51 22.62 2.48 30.82
C LEU A 51 23.94 1.88 30.29
N GLY A 52 23.97 0.58 29.97
CA GLY A 52 25.13 -0.12 29.37
C GLY A 52 25.75 -1.21 30.26
N LYS A 53 26.54 -2.11 29.67
CA LYS A 53 27.10 -3.33 30.31
C LYS A 53 27.92 -3.07 31.58
N GLU A 54 28.56 -1.91 31.68
CA GLU A 54 29.38 -1.47 32.82
C GLU A 54 28.74 -0.34 33.63
N GLY A 55 27.48 0.02 33.33
CA GLY A 55 26.78 1.11 34.01
C GLY A 55 27.26 2.52 33.65
N ALA A 56 27.94 2.69 32.51
CA ALA A 56 28.58 3.93 32.08
C ALA A 56 27.63 5.08 31.66
N GLY A 57 26.35 4.76 31.44
CA GLY A 57 25.31 5.74 31.11
C GLY A 57 24.92 6.64 32.29
N ILE A 58 24.28 7.76 31.97
CA ILE A 58 23.80 8.75 32.95
C ILE A 58 22.64 8.12 33.74
N SER A 59 22.75 8.06 35.07
CA SER A 59 21.73 7.44 35.93
C SER A 59 20.67 8.44 36.42
N GLU A 60 21.02 9.71 36.54
CA GLU A 60 20.11 10.77 36.98
C GLU A 60 19.75 11.70 35.81
N PRO A 61 18.47 12.11 35.64
CA PRO A 61 18.10 13.05 34.58
C PRO A 61 18.90 14.36 34.66
N ILE A 62 19.39 14.84 33.51
CA ILE A 62 20.23 16.04 33.40
C ILE A 62 19.46 17.26 33.90
N GLN A 63 19.92 17.88 34.99
CA GLN A 63 19.37 19.14 35.48
C GLN A 63 19.97 20.33 34.72
N VAL A 64 19.10 21.24 34.29
CA VAL A 64 19.49 22.49 33.62
C VAL A 64 19.72 23.58 34.67
N VAL A 65 20.92 24.14 34.71
CA VAL A 65 21.25 25.28 35.58
C VAL A 65 20.93 26.57 34.83
N ASN A 66 19.94 27.33 35.30
CA ASN A 66 19.61 28.63 34.72
C ASN A 66 20.66 29.68 35.13
N ARG A 67 21.18 30.42 34.14
CA ARG A 67 22.10 31.54 34.37
C ARG A 67 21.37 32.75 34.98
N GLY A 68 22.03 33.45 35.90
CA GLY A 68 21.58 34.76 36.36
C GLY A 68 21.70 35.81 35.25
N THR A 69 20.70 36.68 35.12
CA THR A 69 20.44 37.52 33.94
C THR A 69 21.47 38.62 33.63
N LYS A 70 22.59 38.74 34.37
CA LYS A 70 23.61 39.80 34.19
C LYS A 70 25.06 39.36 34.49
N GLY A 71 25.42 38.10 34.26
CA GLY A 71 26.80 37.62 34.42
C GLY A 71 27.48 37.31 33.09
N GLY A 72 28.72 37.77 32.88
CA GLY A 72 29.55 37.38 31.73
C GLY A 72 30.07 35.94 31.84
N ILE A 73 30.43 35.34 30.70
CA ILE A 73 30.73 33.90 30.48
C ILE A 73 31.79 33.31 31.43
N GLY A 74 32.64 34.13 32.08
CA GLY A 74 33.67 33.65 33.01
C GLY A 74 33.29 33.59 34.50
N ILE A 75 32.10 34.04 34.91
CA ILE A 75 31.78 34.27 36.34
C ILE A 75 30.96 33.13 36.96
N VAL A 76 30.19 32.39 36.16
CA VAL A 76 29.34 31.31 36.65
C VAL A 76 29.96 29.98 36.20
N ALA A 77 30.19 29.07 37.14
CA ALA A 77 30.64 27.73 36.81
C ALA A 77 29.58 27.04 35.91
N GLU A 78 29.93 26.83 34.64
CA GLU A 78 29.00 26.34 33.62
C GLU A 78 28.57 24.88 33.84
N LYS A 79 29.30 24.13 34.68
CA LYS A 79 29.01 22.74 35.02
C LYS A 79 28.16 22.59 36.28
N SER A 80 27.08 21.81 36.20
CA SER A 80 26.24 21.51 37.36
C SER A 80 26.98 20.61 38.37
N GLU A 81 26.60 20.65 39.65
CA GLU A 81 27.19 19.75 40.66
C GLU A 81 26.99 18.27 40.31
N GLN A 82 25.89 17.93 39.64
CA GLN A 82 25.63 16.58 39.16
C GLN A 82 26.64 16.17 38.08
N GLN A 83 26.94 17.05 37.12
CA GLN A 83 27.93 16.77 36.08
C GLN A 83 29.33 16.54 36.67
N ARG A 84 29.74 17.32 37.69
CA ARG A 84 31.02 17.11 38.38
C ARG A 84 31.07 15.78 39.14
N ARG A 85 29.95 15.34 39.73
CA ARG A 85 29.87 14.03 40.42
C ARG A 85 29.90 12.87 39.44
N GLU A 86 29.24 12.97 38.29
CA GLU A 86 29.30 11.94 37.24
C GLU A 86 30.68 11.86 36.56
N GLU A 87 31.33 13.00 36.26
CA GLU A 87 32.69 13.04 35.74
C GLU A 87 33.70 12.45 36.74
N ARG A 88 33.54 12.74 38.04
CA ARG A 88 34.35 12.13 39.11
C ARG A 88 34.16 10.63 39.22
N ARG A 89 32.91 10.13 39.15
CA ARG A 89 32.61 8.70 39.15
C ARG A 89 33.22 7.99 37.93
N LYS A 90 33.19 8.62 36.75
CA LYS A 90 33.82 8.09 35.54
C LYS A 90 35.34 8.06 35.62
N ALA A 91 35.96 9.11 36.16
CA ALA A 91 37.40 9.15 36.37
C ALA A 91 37.87 8.09 37.39
N GLU A 92 37.14 7.91 38.49
CA GLU A 92 37.42 6.87 39.49
C GLU A 92 37.24 5.44 38.92
N ALA A 93 36.24 5.22 38.06
CA ALA A 93 36.03 3.94 37.37
C ALA A 93 37.14 3.61 36.35
N ASN A 94 37.70 4.63 35.70
CA ASN A 94 38.82 4.50 34.76
C ASN A 94 40.20 4.46 35.45
N GLY A 95 40.24 4.54 36.80
CA GLY A 95 41.48 4.51 37.58
C GLY A 95 42.30 5.81 37.53
N GLU A 96 41.71 6.91 37.07
CA GLU A 96 42.36 8.22 36.96
C GLU A 96 41.99 9.11 38.16
N LYS A 97 42.95 9.88 38.69
CA LYS A 97 42.65 10.86 39.75
C LYS A 97 41.88 12.03 39.14
N TYR A 98 40.61 12.19 39.54
CA TYR A 98 39.80 13.35 39.15
C TYR A 98 40.41 14.64 39.72
N VAL A 99 40.96 15.49 38.84
CA VAL A 99 41.43 16.83 39.18
C VAL A 99 40.38 17.82 38.70
N ASP A 100 39.79 18.56 39.62
CA ASP A 100 38.81 19.58 39.29
C ASP A 100 39.50 20.74 38.55
N THR A 101 38.84 21.35 37.57
CA THR A 101 39.41 22.45 36.75
C THR A 101 39.94 23.59 37.63
N SER A 102 39.42 23.80 38.85
CA SER A 102 39.97 24.79 39.79
C SER A 102 41.24 24.34 40.53
N GLU A 103 41.45 23.04 40.73
CA GLU A 103 42.68 22.47 41.30
C GLU A 103 43.76 22.32 40.23
N GLU A 104 43.38 22.05 38.98
CA GLU A 104 44.29 22.08 37.83
C GLU A 104 44.74 23.52 37.55
N GLU A 105 43.86 24.52 37.62
CA GLU A 105 44.22 25.93 37.48
C GLU A 105 45.06 26.44 38.68
N ARG A 106 44.79 25.99 39.91
CA ARG A 106 45.64 26.30 41.09
C ARG A 106 46.99 25.57 41.04
N GLY A 107 47.02 24.35 40.53
CA GLY A 107 48.21 23.54 40.30
C GLY A 107 49.07 24.12 39.18
N GLU A 108 48.44 24.60 38.10
CA GLU A 108 49.07 25.36 37.03
C GLU A 108 49.56 26.72 37.52
N ARG A 109 48.81 27.44 38.37
CA ARG A 109 49.30 28.69 38.99
C ARG A 109 50.48 28.44 39.93
N LYS A 110 50.50 27.31 40.67
CA LYS A 110 51.65 26.91 41.49
C LYS A 110 52.84 26.42 40.64
N LYS A 111 52.61 25.68 39.55
CA LYS A 111 53.63 25.26 38.58
C LYS A 111 54.15 26.44 37.75
N LYS A 112 53.30 27.41 37.37
CA LYS A 112 53.67 28.68 36.72
C LYS A 112 54.43 29.59 37.69
N LYS A 113 54.06 29.64 38.97
CA LYS A 113 54.87 30.31 40.01
C LYS A 113 56.21 29.61 40.25
N ALA A 114 56.27 28.28 40.25
CA ALA A 114 57.51 27.51 40.42
C ALA A 114 58.42 27.55 39.18
N LYS A 115 57.86 27.58 37.95
CA LYS A 115 58.60 27.84 36.71
C LYS A 115 59.07 29.29 36.59
N ALA A 116 58.31 30.25 37.11
CA ALA A 116 58.70 31.66 37.13
C ALA A 116 59.91 31.94 38.05
N THR A 117 60.21 31.05 39.01
CA THR A 117 61.40 31.18 39.87
C THR A 117 62.63 30.44 39.32
N GLY A 118 62.51 29.69 38.21
CA GLY A 118 63.57 28.78 37.73
C GLY A 118 64.20 29.12 36.37
N GLU A 119 63.61 29.95 35.52
CA GLU A 119 64.17 30.25 34.20
C GLU A 119 64.05 31.75 33.87
N ALA A 120 65.09 32.50 34.26
CA ALA A 120 65.43 33.74 33.60
C ALA A 120 65.92 33.42 32.17
N ARG A 121 65.00 33.36 31.21
CA ARG A 121 65.32 33.48 29.78
C ARG A 121 64.59 34.70 29.21
N THR A 122 65.40 35.59 28.67
CA THR A 122 65.07 36.89 28.11
C THR A 122 64.01 36.79 27.02
N THR A 123 62.81 37.28 27.29
CA THR A 123 61.92 37.74 26.21
C THR A 123 62.52 39.05 25.70
N ALA A 124 62.85 39.12 24.41
CA ALA A 124 63.22 40.38 23.79
C ALA A 124 62.09 41.40 24.06
N PRO A 125 62.39 42.60 24.59
CA PRO A 125 61.37 43.59 24.86
C PRO A 125 60.74 44.01 23.53
N ARG A 126 59.41 43.89 23.41
CA ARG A 126 58.68 44.53 22.31
C ARG A 126 58.99 46.04 22.34
N PRO A 127 59.19 46.69 21.18
CA PRO A 127 59.52 48.10 21.13
C PRO A 127 58.46 48.92 21.87
N LYS A 128 58.93 49.89 22.67
CA LYS A 128 58.07 50.78 23.44
C LYS A 128 57.39 51.72 22.43
N LYS A 129 56.06 51.62 22.24
CA LYS A 129 55.31 52.62 21.47
C LYS A 129 55.45 53.97 22.16
N THR A 130 56.29 54.84 21.60
CA THR A 130 56.46 56.22 22.07
C THR A 130 55.51 57.14 21.33
N LEU A 131 55.19 58.30 21.93
CA LEU A 131 54.28 59.28 21.33
C LEU A 131 54.80 59.77 19.96
N PHE A 132 56.13 59.80 19.77
CA PHE A 132 56.80 60.14 18.52
C PHE A 132 56.55 59.13 17.39
N GLU A 133 56.52 57.83 17.70
CA GLU A 133 56.21 56.79 16.71
C GLU A 133 54.74 56.82 16.27
N LEU A 134 53.84 57.20 17.18
CA LEU A 134 52.43 57.38 16.87
C LEU A 134 52.21 58.63 16.01
N GLU A 135 52.86 59.76 16.34
CA GLU A 135 52.80 61.00 15.55
C GLU A 135 53.39 60.80 14.14
N ALA A 136 54.49 60.04 14.02
CA ALA A 136 55.05 59.62 12.73
C ALA A 136 54.13 58.69 11.93
N ALA A 137 53.25 57.92 12.60
CA ALA A 137 52.20 57.11 11.98
C ALA A 137 50.94 57.94 11.62
N GLY A 138 50.98 59.27 11.77
CA GLY A 138 49.91 60.19 11.40
C GLY A 138 48.91 60.48 12.50
N MET A 139 49.21 60.13 13.77
CA MET A 139 48.35 60.44 14.91
C MET A 139 48.46 61.90 15.34
N HIS A 140 47.37 62.66 15.20
CA HIS A 140 47.30 63.99 15.81
C HIS A 140 46.78 63.90 17.25
N VAL A 141 47.70 63.97 18.21
CA VAL A 141 47.34 64.02 19.63
C VAL A 141 46.86 65.43 19.98
N PRO A 142 45.65 65.60 20.57
CA PRO A 142 45.14 66.91 20.97
C PRO A 142 46.13 67.66 21.87
N LEU A 143 46.29 68.97 21.64
CA LEU A 143 47.26 69.85 22.33
C LEU A 143 47.21 69.73 23.88
N ALA A 144 46.03 69.46 24.44
CA ALA A 144 45.81 69.27 25.87
C ALA A 144 46.54 68.06 26.48
N LEU A 145 46.92 67.06 25.69
CA LEU A 145 47.61 65.83 26.12
C LEU A 145 49.10 65.81 25.77
N GLN A 146 49.64 66.90 25.19
CA GLN A 146 51.04 67.02 24.80
C GLN A 146 51.97 67.45 25.96
N SER A 147 51.41 68.08 27.01
CA SER A 147 52.16 68.49 28.21
C SER A 147 51.38 68.19 29.49
N ILE A 148 52.03 67.59 30.47
CA ILE A 148 51.46 67.44 31.82
C ILE A 148 51.88 68.66 32.63
N ILE A 149 50.90 69.49 32.98
CA ILE A 149 51.08 70.64 33.87
C ILE A 149 50.65 70.20 35.28
N ASP A 150 51.61 70.11 36.20
CA ASP A 150 51.31 69.85 37.61
C ASP A 150 50.88 71.15 38.30
N ALA A 151 49.61 71.25 38.68
CA ALA A 151 49.03 72.43 39.31
C ALA A 151 49.58 72.72 40.73
N THR A 152 50.28 71.76 41.35
CA THR A 152 50.87 71.95 42.70
C THR A 152 52.32 72.42 42.67
N THR A 153 53.05 72.19 41.58
CA THR A 153 54.47 72.52 41.44
C THR A 153 54.79 73.47 40.27
N GLY A 154 53.82 73.73 39.38
CA GLY A 154 53.98 74.59 38.20
C GLY A 154 54.91 74.01 37.12
N ALA A 155 55.42 72.79 37.31
CA ALA A 155 56.33 72.15 36.37
C ALA A 155 55.55 71.54 35.20
N SER A 156 55.97 71.88 33.97
CA SER A 156 55.49 71.27 32.73
C SER A 156 56.42 70.13 32.33
N THR A 157 55.89 68.90 32.25
CA THR A 157 56.62 67.74 31.73
C THR A 157 56.07 67.35 30.37
N PRO A 158 56.89 67.28 29.30
CA PRO A 158 56.42 66.89 27.98
C PRO A 158 56.01 65.41 27.98
N THR A 159 54.86 65.09 27.38
CA THR A 159 54.36 63.70 27.34
C THR A 159 55.13 62.81 26.36
N SER A 160 56.04 63.38 25.57
CA SER A 160 56.88 62.72 24.57
C SER A 160 57.74 61.58 25.13
N GLY A 161 58.11 61.63 26.42
CA GLY A 161 58.92 60.61 27.10
C GLY A 161 58.10 59.52 27.81
N LEU A 162 56.77 59.60 27.80
CA LEU A 162 55.91 58.63 28.49
C LEU A 162 55.72 57.39 27.62
N SER A 163 56.23 56.25 28.09
CA SER A 163 55.99 54.95 27.46
C SER A 163 54.56 54.47 27.78
N LEU A 164 53.79 54.19 26.73
CA LEU A 164 52.42 53.67 26.83
C LEU A 164 52.37 52.20 27.30
N ARG A 165 53.48 51.47 27.16
CA ARG A 165 53.63 50.06 27.59
C ARG A 165 54.96 49.80 28.31
N GLY A 166 55.24 50.54 29.39
CA GLY A 166 56.37 50.31 30.28
C GLY A 166 55.95 49.68 31.62
N ALA A 167 56.78 48.77 32.15
CA ALA A 167 56.59 48.14 33.47
C ALA A 167 56.96 49.06 34.66
N ASP A 168 56.93 50.38 34.45
CA ASP A 168 57.15 51.34 35.54
C ASP A 168 55.86 51.46 36.34
N VAL A 169 55.85 50.80 37.49
CA VAL A 169 54.78 50.85 38.49
C VAL A 169 54.63 52.29 38.95
N ILE A 170 53.55 52.96 38.53
CA ILE A 170 53.17 54.24 39.11
C ILE A 170 52.54 53.95 40.49
N PRO A 171 53.00 54.56 41.59
CA PRO A 171 52.56 54.21 42.94
C PRO A 171 51.08 54.47 43.26
N PHE A 172 50.36 55.26 42.44
CA PHE A 172 48.95 55.61 42.68
C PHE A 172 48.15 55.75 41.36
N GLU A 173 47.02 55.05 41.27
CA GLU A 173 46.10 55.03 40.12
C GLU A 173 45.45 56.40 39.81
N ASN A 174 45.38 57.29 40.80
CA ASN A 174 44.75 58.62 40.68
C ASN A 174 45.73 59.76 40.32
N SER A 175 47.00 59.44 40.00
CA SER A 175 47.97 60.46 39.59
C SER A 175 47.63 61.05 38.21
N LEU A 176 47.92 62.34 38.01
CA LEU A 176 47.71 63.02 36.72
C LEU A 176 48.40 62.30 35.55
N GLN A 177 49.59 61.73 35.81
CA GLN A 177 50.33 60.95 34.82
C GLN A 177 49.63 59.63 34.45
N ALA A 178 48.99 58.94 35.39
CA ALA A 178 48.22 57.73 35.11
C ALA A 178 46.96 58.04 34.28
N ARG A 179 46.28 59.16 34.56
CA ARG A 179 45.11 59.61 33.78
C ARG A 179 45.48 59.97 32.34
N VAL A 180 46.54 60.74 32.15
CA VAL A 180 47.03 61.11 30.80
C VAL A 180 47.51 59.89 30.02
N ARG A 181 48.16 58.91 30.67
CA ARG A 181 48.50 57.63 30.04
C ARG A 181 47.26 56.82 29.64
N ARG A 182 46.22 56.80 30.46
CA ARG A 182 44.96 56.11 30.16
C ARG A 182 44.24 56.77 28.98
N ASP A 183 44.15 58.09 28.97
CA ASP A 183 43.51 58.84 27.88
C ASP A 183 44.30 58.67 26.58
N LEU A 184 45.64 58.79 26.61
CA LEU A 184 46.50 58.53 25.46
C LEU A 184 46.42 57.07 24.96
N ASN A 185 46.36 56.10 25.86
CA ASN A 185 46.14 54.69 25.49
C ASN A 185 44.79 54.53 24.78
N SER A 186 43.71 55.13 25.31
CA SER A 186 42.39 55.06 24.67
C SER A 186 42.35 55.73 23.30
N PHE A 187 43.07 56.85 23.10
CA PHE A 187 43.21 57.47 21.77
C PHE A 187 44.03 56.60 20.82
N SER A 188 45.11 55.98 21.31
CA SER A 188 45.92 55.06 20.50
C SER A 188 45.12 53.82 20.09
N GLU A 189 44.30 53.27 20.98
CA GLU A 189 43.42 52.15 20.69
C GLU A 189 42.32 52.55 19.70
N ALA A 190 41.69 53.71 19.88
CA ALA A 190 40.67 54.22 18.96
C ALA A 190 41.23 54.48 17.55
N PHE A 191 42.46 54.97 17.43
CA PHE A 191 43.09 55.14 16.13
C PHE A 191 43.55 53.83 15.50
N GLU A 192 44.10 52.90 16.28
CA GLU A 192 44.39 51.56 15.78
C GLU A 192 43.12 50.88 15.27
N GLN A 193 42.00 51.07 15.97
CA GLN A 193 40.67 50.64 15.51
C GLN A 193 40.28 51.33 14.20
N LEU A 194 40.40 52.66 14.11
CA LEU A 194 40.09 53.40 12.87
C LEU A 194 41.00 53.02 11.70
N GLN A 195 42.28 52.72 11.94
CA GLN A 195 43.20 52.23 10.90
C GLN A 195 42.80 50.83 10.43
N VAL A 196 42.45 49.94 11.36
CA VAL A 196 41.95 48.61 11.02
C VAL A 196 40.63 48.70 10.24
N GLU A 197 39.71 49.58 10.65
CA GLU A 197 38.46 49.84 9.93
C GLU A 197 38.73 50.41 8.54
N SER A 198 39.60 51.43 8.42
CA SER A 198 39.98 52.01 7.14
C SER A 198 40.62 50.99 6.19
N GLN A 199 41.42 50.07 6.71
CA GLN A 199 42.02 48.98 5.92
C GLN A 199 41.00 47.90 5.55
N ALA A 200 39.94 47.72 6.35
CA ALA A 200 38.86 46.77 6.11
C ALA A 200 37.82 47.28 5.10
N ILE A 201 37.70 48.61 4.89
CA ILE A 201 36.72 49.19 3.96
C ILE A 201 36.96 48.76 2.49
N PRO A 202 38.14 48.90 1.87
CA PRO A 202 38.35 48.52 0.47
C PRO A 202 38.00 47.06 0.11
N PRO A 203 38.39 46.03 0.91
CA PRO A 203 37.98 44.66 0.61
C PRO A 203 36.47 44.44 0.83
N GLN A 204 35.83 45.15 1.76
CA GLN A 204 34.37 45.10 1.94
C GLN A 204 33.64 45.74 0.76
N GLU A 205 34.08 46.92 0.30
CA GLU A 205 33.54 47.58 -0.90
C GLU A 205 33.68 46.68 -2.12
N TYR A 206 34.83 46.03 -2.31
CA TYR A 206 35.05 45.07 -3.39
C TYR A 206 34.14 43.84 -3.29
N ALA A 207 33.92 43.32 -2.08
CA ALA A 207 32.99 42.21 -1.85
C ALA A 207 31.55 42.61 -2.20
N LEU A 208 31.09 43.77 -1.73
CA LEU A 208 29.77 44.32 -2.03
C LEU A 208 29.59 44.60 -3.53
N GLN A 209 30.59 45.16 -4.21
CA GLN A 209 30.55 45.37 -5.66
C GLN A 209 30.41 44.04 -6.42
N LYS A 210 31.08 42.98 -5.97
CA LYS A 210 30.92 41.64 -6.54
C LYS A 210 29.52 41.07 -6.30
N GLU A 211 28.97 41.25 -5.11
CA GLU A 211 27.61 40.84 -4.78
C GLU A 211 26.58 41.59 -5.63
N LEU A 212 26.72 42.91 -5.79
CA LEU A 212 25.88 43.71 -6.68
C LEU A 212 25.95 43.22 -8.13
N GLY A 213 27.15 43.01 -8.66
CA GLY A 213 27.30 42.47 -10.02
C GLY A 213 26.75 41.05 -10.17
N ALA A 214 26.73 40.23 -9.10
CA ALA A 214 26.09 38.92 -9.13
C ALA A 214 24.56 39.03 -9.12
N LEU A 215 24.00 39.95 -8.32
CA LEU A 215 22.57 40.25 -8.27
C LEU A 215 22.06 40.83 -9.60
N GLU A 216 22.80 41.74 -10.23
CA GLU A 216 22.46 42.29 -11.56
C GLU A 216 22.35 41.18 -12.61
N ARG A 217 23.31 40.25 -12.65
CA ARG A 217 23.23 39.08 -13.55
C ARG A 217 22.02 38.21 -13.25
N GLN A 218 21.68 37.99 -11.98
CA GLN A 218 20.49 37.24 -11.60
C GLN A 218 19.20 37.96 -12.03
N MET A 219 19.16 39.29 -11.95
CA MET A 219 18.04 40.08 -12.43
C MET A 219 17.90 39.98 -13.95
N ASP A 220 18.97 40.16 -14.71
CA ASP A 220 18.97 40.02 -16.17
C ASP A 220 18.51 38.62 -16.61
N GLU A 221 18.98 37.57 -15.92
CA GLU A 221 18.55 36.19 -16.14
C GLU A 221 17.05 36.00 -15.88
N LEU A 222 16.53 36.57 -14.78
CA LEU A 222 15.10 36.51 -14.44
C LEU A 222 14.24 37.28 -15.45
N GLU A 223 14.71 38.43 -15.92
CA GLU A 223 14.03 39.24 -16.94
C GLU A 223 13.97 38.51 -18.29
N ASP A 224 15.06 37.86 -18.75
CA ASP A 224 15.04 37.05 -19.97
C ASP A 224 14.11 35.84 -19.82
N MET A 225 14.15 35.13 -18.68
CA MET A 225 13.22 34.04 -18.40
C MET A 225 11.76 34.51 -18.41
N GLN A 226 11.46 35.66 -17.79
CA GLN A 226 10.12 36.24 -17.78
C GLN A 226 9.66 36.59 -19.20
N ALA A 227 10.48 37.28 -19.99
CA ALA A 227 10.17 37.66 -21.36
C ALA A 227 9.89 36.42 -22.24
N ARG A 228 10.72 35.37 -22.12
CA ARG A 228 10.50 34.10 -22.81
C ARG A 228 9.18 33.46 -22.39
N VAL A 229 8.91 33.34 -21.09
CA VAL A 229 7.67 32.73 -20.56
C VAL A 229 6.44 33.52 -21.00
N GLU A 230 6.48 34.85 -20.99
CA GLU A 230 5.39 35.71 -21.46
C GLU A 230 5.09 35.51 -22.95
N SER A 231 6.13 35.40 -23.78
CA SER A 231 5.97 35.12 -25.22
C SER A 231 5.27 33.78 -25.48
N LEU A 232 5.53 32.77 -24.64
CA LEU A 232 4.95 31.44 -24.79
C LEU A 232 3.48 31.38 -24.36
N ARG A 233 3.01 32.27 -23.46
CA ARG A 233 1.61 32.25 -22.98
C ARG A 233 0.56 32.47 -24.07
N VAL A 234 0.93 33.12 -25.16
CA VAL A 234 0.02 33.44 -26.29
C VAL A 234 0.22 32.48 -27.47
N ALA A 235 1.22 31.61 -27.41
CA ALA A 235 1.59 30.72 -28.50
C ALA A 235 0.67 29.49 -28.62
N THR A 236 0.84 28.69 -29.66
CA THR A 236 0.16 27.39 -29.79
C THR A 236 0.85 26.32 -28.92
N PHE A 237 0.13 25.23 -28.61
CA PHE A 237 0.66 24.16 -27.75
C PHE A 237 2.01 23.61 -28.21
N ASP A 238 2.20 23.37 -29.51
CA ASP A 238 3.44 22.81 -30.04
C ASP A 238 4.61 23.80 -29.92
N VAL A 239 4.34 25.09 -30.16
CA VAL A 239 5.32 26.17 -29.98
C VAL A 239 5.67 26.34 -28.50
N VAL A 240 4.71 26.17 -27.60
CA VAL A 240 4.96 26.13 -26.15
C VAL A 240 5.90 24.98 -25.80
N CYS A 241 5.66 23.77 -26.32
CA CYS A 241 6.51 22.61 -26.03
C CYS A 241 7.96 22.84 -26.50
N GLU A 242 8.17 23.31 -27.72
CA GLU A 242 9.51 23.63 -28.24
C GLU A 242 10.14 24.82 -27.49
N GLY A 243 9.34 25.83 -27.16
CA GLY A 243 9.75 26.97 -26.34
C GLY A 243 10.26 26.55 -24.97
N LEU A 244 9.58 25.63 -24.30
CA LEU A 244 10.01 25.09 -23.01
C LEU A 244 11.28 24.24 -23.10
N LYS A 245 11.46 23.46 -24.18
CA LYS A 245 12.72 22.76 -24.45
C LYS A 245 13.87 23.76 -24.63
N SER A 246 13.64 24.84 -25.36
CA SER A 246 14.65 25.91 -25.56
C SER A 246 14.99 26.65 -24.26
N LEU A 247 13.98 26.96 -23.43
CA LEU A 247 14.16 27.57 -22.11
C LEU A 247 14.96 26.65 -21.19
N ARG A 248 14.71 25.34 -21.27
CA ARG A 248 15.47 24.34 -20.53
C ARG A 248 16.93 24.26 -20.96
N ALA A 249 17.20 24.37 -22.26
CA ALA A 249 18.55 24.38 -22.79
C ALA A 249 19.32 25.64 -22.37
N ALA A 250 18.65 26.79 -22.31
CA ALA A 250 19.24 28.04 -21.83
C ALA A 250 19.56 28.01 -20.32
N TYR A 251 18.69 27.39 -19.51
CA TYR A 251 18.84 27.33 -18.05
C TYR A 251 18.75 25.89 -17.49
N PRO A 252 19.82 25.06 -17.61
CA PRO A 252 19.79 23.66 -17.18
C PRO A 252 19.74 23.45 -15.65
N SER A 253 20.23 24.41 -14.87
CA SER A 253 20.34 24.32 -13.41
C SER A 253 19.08 24.80 -12.68
N LYS A 254 18.29 25.69 -13.28
CA LYS A 254 17.12 26.30 -12.63
C LYS A 254 15.91 25.34 -12.63
N PRO A 255 15.08 25.33 -11.58
CA PRO A 255 13.86 24.55 -11.53
C PRO A 255 12.72 25.27 -12.29
N LEU A 256 12.40 24.84 -13.51
CA LEU A 256 11.42 25.50 -14.38
C LEU A 256 9.99 24.90 -14.31
N HIS A 257 9.76 23.94 -13.42
CA HIS A 257 8.54 23.14 -13.42
C HIS A 257 7.27 23.94 -13.13
N ARG A 258 7.33 25.05 -12.37
CA ARG A 258 6.15 25.85 -12.04
C ARG A 258 5.74 26.75 -13.19
N GLU A 259 6.71 27.41 -13.75
CA GLU A 259 6.59 28.33 -14.88
C GLU A 259 6.12 27.54 -16.10
N SER A 260 6.70 26.37 -16.34
CA SER A 260 6.30 25.45 -17.42
C SER A 260 4.84 25.02 -17.28
N ILE A 261 4.40 24.64 -16.08
CA ILE A 261 3.00 24.27 -15.83
C ILE A 261 2.07 25.47 -15.97
N ALA A 262 2.48 26.66 -15.55
CA ALA A 262 1.67 27.88 -15.70
C ALA A 262 1.40 28.22 -17.18
N VAL A 263 2.37 27.97 -18.07
CA VAL A 263 2.20 28.15 -19.52
C VAL A 263 1.39 27.01 -20.14
N ILE A 264 1.61 25.76 -19.74
CA ILE A 264 0.90 24.58 -20.30
C ILE A 264 -0.57 24.55 -19.87
N HIS A 265 -0.89 24.97 -18.64
CA HIS A 265 -2.20 24.78 -18.02
C HIS A 265 -3.38 25.35 -18.83
N PRO A 266 -3.35 26.60 -19.35
CA PRO A 266 -4.45 27.14 -20.16
C PRO A 266 -4.71 26.33 -21.45
N HIS A 267 -3.65 25.91 -22.14
CA HIS A 267 -3.77 25.09 -23.35
C HIS A 267 -4.33 23.71 -23.04
N PHE A 268 -3.81 23.07 -21.99
CA PHE A 268 -4.26 21.75 -21.58
C PHE A 268 -5.72 21.78 -21.08
N SER A 269 -6.09 22.79 -20.30
CA SER A 269 -7.48 22.99 -19.85
C SER A 269 -8.44 23.18 -21.01
N THR A 270 -8.04 23.92 -22.05
CA THR A 270 -8.88 24.12 -23.24
C THR A 270 -9.05 22.82 -24.02
N ARG A 271 -7.97 22.05 -24.23
CA ARG A 271 -8.06 20.75 -24.91
C ARG A 271 -8.90 19.75 -24.13
N ILE A 272 -8.74 19.68 -22.80
CA ILE A 272 -9.51 18.77 -21.93
C ILE A 272 -11.00 19.11 -21.94
N ALA A 273 -11.37 20.39 -22.02
CA ALA A 273 -12.77 20.80 -22.02
C ALA A 273 -13.56 20.25 -23.23
N SER A 274 -12.91 20.08 -24.37
CA SER A 274 -13.48 19.50 -25.59
C SER A 274 -13.08 18.04 -25.82
N TRP A 275 -12.46 17.39 -24.83
CA TRP A 275 -11.89 16.07 -25.00
C TRP A 275 -12.89 14.95 -24.73
N GLU A 276 -12.96 14.00 -25.67
CA GLU A 276 -13.68 12.74 -25.52
C GLU A 276 -12.69 11.56 -25.43
N PRO A 277 -12.34 11.08 -24.22
CA PRO A 277 -11.25 10.11 -24.01
C PRO A 277 -11.41 8.76 -24.72
N LEU A 278 -12.65 8.37 -25.04
CA LEU A 278 -12.95 7.08 -25.68
C LEU A 278 -12.76 7.10 -27.20
N LYS A 279 -12.72 8.28 -27.84
CA LYS A 279 -12.56 8.40 -29.29
C LYS A 279 -11.14 8.78 -29.68
N ASP A 280 -10.53 9.66 -28.90
CA ASP A 280 -9.17 10.15 -29.11
C ASP A 280 -8.42 10.06 -27.77
N ALA A 281 -7.30 9.35 -27.76
CA ALA A 281 -6.47 9.22 -26.58
C ALA A 281 -5.51 10.42 -26.39
N LEU A 282 -5.55 11.44 -27.26
CA LEU A 282 -4.66 12.60 -27.25
C LEU A 282 -3.17 12.20 -27.27
N GLU A 283 -2.83 11.28 -28.18
CA GLU A 283 -1.47 10.72 -28.35
C GLU A 283 -0.39 11.80 -28.46
N GLY A 284 -0.65 12.86 -29.24
CA GLY A 284 0.31 13.97 -29.39
C GLY A 284 0.57 14.74 -28.09
N VAL A 285 -0.44 14.90 -27.23
CA VAL A 285 -0.29 15.60 -25.95
C VAL A 285 0.44 14.71 -24.95
N ALA A 286 0.10 13.42 -24.90
CA ALA A 286 0.80 12.46 -24.05
C ALA A 286 2.28 12.31 -24.45
N GLY A 287 2.57 12.21 -25.75
CA GLY A 287 3.92 12.19 -26.29
C GLY A 287 4.71 13.46 -25.89
N ALA A 288 4.12 14.64 -26.10
CA ALA A 288 4.73 15.90 -25.70
C ALA A 288 5.02 15.98 -24.19
N PHE A 289 4.12 15.50 -23.33
CA PHE A 289 4.38 15.47 -21.88
C PHE A 289 5.45 14.45 -21.49
N SER A 290 5.57 13.33 -22.22
CA SER A 290 6.66 12.38 -22.01
C SER A 290 8.02 12.98 -22.35
N GLU A 291 8.11 13.75 -23.43
CA GLU A 291 9.34 14.46 -23.80
C GLU A 291 9.67 15.58 -22.81
N LEU A 292 8.64 16.25 -22.30
CA LEU A 292 8.78 17.34 -21.33
C LEU A 292 8.86 16.87 -19.87
N ALA A 293 8.91 15.56 -19.60
CA ALA A 293 8.85 15.01 -18.25
C ALA A 293 9.93 15.61 -17.32
N ASP A 294 11.15 15.78 -17.83
CA ASP A 294 12.29 16.37 -17.12
C ASP A 294 12.14 17.88 -16.81
N ILE A 295 11.18 18.55 -17.46
CA ILE A 295 10.92 19.98 -17.35
C ILE A 295 9.70 20.22 -16.44
N ILE A 296 8.60 19.50 -16.68
CA ILE A 296 7.32 19.70 -15.99
C ILE A 296 7.26 18.99 -14.63
N GLN A 297 8.07 17.96 -14.43
CA GLN A 297 8.15 17.24 -13.16
C GLN A 297 9.40 17.67 -12.37
N PRO A 298 9.30 17.75 -11.03
CA PRO A 298 10.45 18.06 -10.19
C PRO A 298 11.49 16.94 -10.23
N ARG A 299 12.76 17.28 -10.45
CA ARG A 299 13.90 16.33 -10.51
C ARG A 299 14.13 15.58 -9.19
N SER A 300 13.80 16.21 -8.06
CA SER A 300 13.96 15.59 -6.74
C SER A 300 12.72 15.78 -5.88
N ARG A 301 12.14 14.66 -5.40
CA ARG A 301 11.24 14.68 -4.26
C ARG A 301 12.08 14.56 -2.98
N ARG A 302 12.79 15.62 -2.58
CA ARG A 302 13.37 15.64 -1.24
C ARG A 302 12.25 15.78 -0.22
N ILE A 303 11.92 14.65 0.38
CA ILE A 303 10.93 14.55 1.45
C ILE A 303 11.57 15.09 2.73
N VAL A 304 11.31 16.36 3.04
CA VAL A 304 11.69 16.92 4.36
C VAL A 304 10.79 16.27 5.41
N SER A 305 11.36 15.39 6.24
CA SER A 305 10.76 15.02 7.52
C SER A 305 10.61 16.29 8.35
N GLN A 306 9.46 16.49 9.00
CA GLN A 306 9.22 17.60 9.94
C GLN A 306 10.18 17.50 11.15
N ALA A 307 11.45 17.82 10.96
CA ALA A 307 12.37 18.17 12.03
C ALA A 307 12.19 19.67 12.31
N TYR A 308 12.13 20.02 13.59
CA TYR A 308 11.98 21.40 14.05
C TYR A 308 13.19 22.23 13.59
N THR A 309 13.01 23.06 12.56
CA THR A 309 14.02 24.03 12.12
C THR A 309 14.05 25.20 13.11
N HIS A 310 15.24 25.47 13.68
CA HIS A 310 15.41 26.54 14.65
C HIS A 310 15.18 27.92 13.98
N PRO A 311 14.62 28.94 14.67
CA PRO A 311 14.35 30.26 14.08
C PRO A 311 15.59 30.96 13.47
N SER A 312 16.79 30.60 13.92
CA SER A 312 18.05 31.13 13.38
C SER A 312 18.43 30.52 12.03
N GLU A 313 18.13 29.25 11.77
CA GLU A 313 18.33 28.63 10.45
C GLU A 313 17.33 29.17 9.41
N ALA A 314 16.11 29.50 9.84
CA ALA A 314 15.08 30.07 8.97
C ALA A 314 15.43 31.48 8.43
N LEU A 315 16.33 32.21 9.09
CA LEU A 315 16.81 33.52 8.65
C LEU A 315 18.02 33.41 7.70
N VAL A 316 18.86 32.38 7.87
CA VAL A 316 20.00 32.11 6.98
C VAL A 316 19.52 31.43 5.68
N ASN A 317 18.51 30.56 5.74
CA ASN A 317 17.96 29.91 4.55
C ASN A 317 17.18 30.85 3.61
N ARG A 318 16.92 32.10 4.01
CA ARG A 318 16.22 33.09 3.15
C ARG A 318 17.09 33.67 2.05
N THR A 319 18.42 33.55 2.15
CA THR A 319 19.35 34.09 1.14
C THR A 319 19.60 33.14 -0.03
N ASN A 320 19.23 31.85 0.10
CA ASN A 320 19.29 30.89 -1.00
C ASN A 320 17.94 30.87 -1.74
N ILE A 321 17.72 31.83 -2.63
CA ILE A 321 16.55 31.90 -3.53
C ILE A 321 16.49 30.67 -4.47
N ASP A 322 17.61 29.95 -4.62
CA ASP A 322 17.79 28.83 -5.54
C ASP A 322 17.58 27.43 -4.92
N GLU A 323 17.20 27.30 -3.63
CA GLU A 323 16.89 25.98 -3.07
C GLU A 323 15.52 25.49 -3.56
N GLU A 324 15.52 24.43 -4.37
CA GLU A 324 14.33 23.69 -4.82
C GLU A 324 13.32 23.59 -3.69
N ASP A 325 12.15 24.22 -3.85
CA ASP A 325 11.05 24.14 -2.89
C ASP A 325 10.71 22.68 -2.60
N THR A 326 11.22 22.20 -1.46
CA THR A 326 11.06 20.81 -1.06
C THR A 326 9.58 20.48 -0.90
N ILE A 327 9.08 19.52 -1.70
CA ILE A 327 7.69 19.11 -1.64
C ILE A 327 7.45 18.46 -0.27
N LYS A 328 6.64 19.14 0.56
CA LYS A 328 6.27 18.65 1.89
C LYS A 328 5.50 17.33 1.77
N ARG A 329 5.69 16.41 2.72
CA ARG A 329 4.89 15.17 2.80
C ARG A 329 3.39 15.50 2.74
N GLY A 330 2.68 14.87 1.81
CA GLY A 330 1.23 15.06 1.63
C GLY A 330 0.83 16.26 0.79
N THR A 331 1.78 16.98 0.17
CA THR A 331 1.48 18.01 -0.83
C THR A 331 1.72 17.50 -2.24
N THR A 332 0.84 17.85 -3.17
CA THR A 332 0.93 17.50 -4.59
C THR A 332 1.80 18.51 -5.34
N SER A 333 2.58 18.05 -6.31
CA SER A 333 3.30 18.95 -7.23
C SER A 333 2.33 19.73 -8.13
N PRO A 334 2.75 20.84 -8.78
CA PRO A 334 1.93 21.56 -9.74
C PRO A 334 1.41 20.65 -10.86
N TYR A 335 2.28 19.80 -11.41
CA TYR A 335 1.92 18.79 -12.41
C TYR A 335 0.91 17.77 -11.89
N GLU A 336 1.14 17.22 -10.70
CA GLU A 336 0.21 16.27 -10.08
C GLU A 336 -1.16 16.89 -9.83
N THR A 337 -1.18 18.16 -9.42
CA THR A 337 -2.42 18.92 -9.18
C THR A 337 -3.18 19.17 -10.49
N MET A 338 -2.47 19.49 -11.57
CA MET A 338 -3.05 19.65 -12.90
C MET A 338 -3.69 18.35 -13.40
N MET A 339 -2.98 17.22 -13.28
CA MET A 339 -3.51 15.89 -13.65
C MET A 339 -4.71 15.50 -12.80
N LEU A 340 -4.66 15.77 -11.50
CA LEU A 340 -5.76 15.51 -10.56
C LEU A 340 -7.03 16.30 -10.86
N ARG A 341 -6.89 17.55 -11.31
CA ARG A 341 -8.02 18.48 -11.49
C ARG A 341 -8.61 18.43 -12.89
N LEU A 342 -7.78 18.24 -13.91
CA LEU A 342 -8.21 18.30 -15.30
C LEU A 342 -8.37 16.89 -15.89
N TRP A 343 -7.32 16.07 -15.84
CA TRP A 343 -7.29 14.77 -16.52
C TRP A 343 -8.11 13.69 -15.78
N LEU A 344 -7.96 13.59 -14.46
CA LEU A 344 -8.61 12.53 -13.68
C LEU A 344 -10.15 12.62 -13.75
N PRO A 345 -10.82 13.78 -13.60
CA PRO A 345 -12.27 13.83 -13.63
C PRO A 345 -12.87 13.43 -15.00
N THR A 346 -12.22 13.83 -16.11
CA THR A 346 -12.70 13.47 -17.45
C THR A 346 -12.55 11.98 -17.72
N VAL A 347 -11.39 11.39 -17.37
CA VAL A 347 -11.17 9.95 -17.51
C VAL A 347 -12.04 9.16 -16.54
N SER A 348 -12.24 9.61 -15.30
CA SER A 348 -13.19 8.98 -14.37
C SER A 348 -14.62 9.01 -14.90
N SER A 349 -15.04 10.06 -15.62
CA SER A 349 -16.33 10.10 -16.31
C SER A 349 -16.37 9.09 -17.47
N ALA A 350 -15.31 9.04 -18.28
CA ALA A 350 -15.19 8.08 -19.38
C ALA A 350 -15.22 6.63 -18.88
N VAL A 351 -14.54 6.31 -17.77
CA VAL A 351 -14.56 4.99 -17.13
C VAL A 351 -15.99 4.61 -16.74
N THR A 352 -16.82 5.55 -16.29
CA THR A 352 -18.23 5.30 -15.98
C THR A 352 -19.08 5.04 -17.23
N GLN A 353 -18.83 5.75 -18.34
CA GLN A 353 -19.60 5.64 -19.58
C GLN A 353 -19.18 4.50 -20.51
N TRP A 354 -17.93 4.06 -20.43
CA TRP A 354 -17.30 3.04 -21.27
C TRP A 354 -18.04 1.69 -21.25
N ASP A 355 -18.15 0.97 -22.37
CA ASP A 355 -18.72 -0.39 -22.37
C ASP A 355 -17.64 -1.43 -22.02
N VAL A 356 -17.87 -2.20 -20.96
CA VAL A 356 -16.94 -3.25 -20.50
C VAL A 356 -16.68 -4.32 -21.57
N LYS A 357 -17.63 -4.53 -22.48
CA LYS A 357 -17.53 -5.54 -23.54
C LYS A 357 -16.61 -5.12 -24.68
N ASP A 358 -16.29 -3.83 -24.80
CA ASP A 358 -15.36 -3.28 -25.77
C ASP A 358 -14.14 -2.68 -25.06
N PRO A 359 -13.16 -3.50 -24.64
CA PRO A 359 -11.99 -3.07 -23.86
C PRO A 359 -11.06 -2.10 -24.58
N HIS A 360 -10.96 -2.21 -25.91
CA HIS A 360 -9.91 -1.56 -26.69
C HIS A 360 -9.77 -0.04 -26.46
N PRO A 361 -10.85 0.78 -26.50
CA PRO A 361 -10.71 2.24 -26.35
C PRO A 361 -10.13 2.68 -25.00
N MET A 362 -10.48 1.98 -23.92
CA MET A 362 -9.99 2.32 -22.58
C MET A 362 -8.59 1.76 -22.33
N VAL A 363 -8.29 0.56 -22.82
CA VAL A 363 -6.94 -0.04 -22.74
C VAL A 363 -5.94 0.85 -23.48
N HIS A 364 -6.25 1.24 -24.73
CA HIS A 364 -5.43 2.16 -25.54
C HIS A 364 -5.17 3.49 -24.82
N LEU A 365 -6.21 4.11 -24.27
CA LEU A 365 -6.10 5.34 -23.50
C LEU A 365 -5.13 5.19 -22.31
N LEU A 366 -5.24 4.09 -21.56
CA LEU A 366 -4.37 3.87 -20.40
C LEU A 366 -2.94 3.56 -20.81
N GLU A 367 -2.70 2.78 -21.86
CA GLU A 367 -1.36 2.48 -22.37
C GLU A 367 -0.61 3.75 -22.76
N ILE A 368 -1.27 4.67 -23.48
CA ILE A 368 -0.69 5.94 -23.92
C ILE A 368 -0.33 6.86 -22.74
N TRP A 369 -1.22 6.97 -21.76
CA TRP A 369 -1.04 7.92 -20.65
C TRP A 369 -0.21 7.37 -19.48
N THR A 370 -0.10 6.04 -19.33
CA THR A 370 0.67 5.37 -18.27
C THR A 370 2.09 5.93 -18.07
N PRO A 371 2.93 6.15 -19.11
CA PRO A 371 4.29 6.66 -18.90
C PRO A 371 4.36 8.07 -18.29
N VAL A 372 3.30 8.87 -18.45
CA VAL A 372 3.29 10.29 -18.03
C VAL A 372 2.47 10.51 -16.75
N LEU A 373 1.62 9.56 -16.38
CA LEU A 373 0.71 9.71 -15.25
C LEU A 373 1.42 9.66 -13.90
N PRO A 374 1.05 10.52 -12.94
CA PRO A 374 1.48 10.36 -11.56
C PRO A 374 1.04 8.99 -11.01
N PRO A 375 1.90 8.25 -10.27
CA PRO A 375 1.62 6.88 -9.86
C PRO A 375 0.32 6.69 -9.09
N PHE A 376 -0.04 7.66 -8.24
CA PHE A 376 -1.26 7.60 -7.45
C PHE A 376 -2.53 7.88 -8.29
N VAL A 377 -2.43 8.67 -9.37
CA VAL A 377 -3.53 8.92 -10.31
C VAL A 377 -3.79 7.65 -11.14
N ALA A 378 -2.72 7.05 -11.69
CA ALA A 378 -2.80 5.78 -12.41
C ALA A 378 -3.44 4.69 -11.54
N LYS A 379 -2.98 4.54 -10.28
CA LYS A 379 -3.57 3.60 -9.31
C LYS A 379 -5.06 3.86 -9.09
N ARG A 380 -5.48 5.12 -8.95
CA ARG A 380 -6.89 5.47 -8.69
C ARG A 380 -7.79 5.13 -9.87
N VAL A 381 -7.35 5.40 -11.10
CA VAL A 381 -8.12 5.06 -12.32
C VAL A 381 -8.20 3.55 -12.48
N LEU A 382 -7.09 2.82 -12.33
CA LEU A 382 -7.10 1.36 -12.37
C LEU A 382 -8.06 0.77 -11.33
N GLU A 383 -8.12 1.33 -10.11
CA GLU A 383 -9.09 0.89 -9.10
C GLU A 383 -10.55 1.21 -9.46
N GLN A 384 -10.81 2.25 -10.24
CA GLN A 384 -12.16 2.53 -10.75
C GLN A 384 -12.54 1.54 -11.85
N VAL A 385 -11.60 1.23 -12.75
CA VAL A 385 -11.76 0.21 -13.79
C VAL A 385 -12.00 -1.15 -13.16
N THR A 386 -11.16 -1.61 -12.22
CA THR A 386 -11.33 -2.93 -11.58
C THR A 386 -12.66 -3.05 -10.86
N ARG A 387 -13.13 -1.99 -10.19
CA ARG A 387 -14.48 -1.96 -9.60
C ARG A 387 -15.56 -2.17 -10.66
N LYS A 388 -15.46 -1.51 -11.81
CA LYS A 388 -16.41 -1.66 -12.91
C LYS A 388 -16.37 -3.05 -13.55
N LEU A 389 -15.17 -3.62 -13.73
CA LEU A 389 -14.98 -4.99 -14.21
C LEU A 389 -15.62 -5.98 -13.22
N SER A 390 -15.37 -5.84 -11.91
CA SER A 390 -15.97 -6.68 -10.88
C SER A 390 -17.50 -6.57 -10.88
N THR A 391 -18.09 -5.38 -11.01
CA THR A 391 -19.56 -5.25 -11.11
C THR A 391 -20.11 -5.97 -12.34
N SER A 392 -19.44 -5.90 -13.50
CA SER A 392 -19.89 -6.61 -14.71
C SER A 392 -19.73 -8.13 -14.59
N ILE A 393 -18.67 -8.61 -13.92
CA ILE A 393 -18.52 -10.04 -13.59
C ILE A 393 -19.62 -10.47 -12.63
N HIS A 394 -19.95 -9.64 -11.65
CA HIS A 394 -21.00 -9.91 -10.67
C HIS A 394 -22.38 -10.07 -11.32
N GLU A 395 -22.70 -9.26 -12.31
CA GLU A 395 -23.94 -9.36 -13.09
C GLU A 395 -23.92 -10.52 -14.09
N TRP A 396 -22.74 -10.92 -14.57
CA TRP A 396 -22.62 -12.00 -15.53
C TRP A 396 -23.02 -13.37 -14.94
N ASN A 397 -23.92 -14.06 -15.64
CA ASN A 397 -24.32 -15.43 -15.39
C ASN A 397 -23.76 -16.38 -16.48
N PRO A 398 -22.87 -17.33 -16.13
CA PRO A 398 -22.29 -18.27 -17.09
C PRO A 398 -23.31 -19.15 -17.84
N ARG A 399 -24.50 -19.37 -17.28
CA ARG A 399 -25.55 -20.23 -17.87
C ARG A 399 -26.38 -19.52 -18.94
N LYS A 400 -26.64 -18.22 -18.77
CA LYS A 400 -27.57 -17.43 -19.62
C LYS A 400 -26.83 -16.70 -20.76
N PHE A 401 -25.58 -16.26 -20.55
CA PHE A 401 -24.87 -15.41 -21.51
C PHE A 401 -23.89 -16.19 -22.39
N LYS A 402 -24.07 -16.10 -23.71
CA LYS A 402 -23.18 -16.71 -24.71
C LYS A 402 -21.76 -16.11 -24.73
N LYS A 403 -21.63 -14.80 -24.48
CA LYS A 403 -20.32 -14.13 -24.42
C LYS A 403 -19.75 -14.25 -23.01
N SER A 404 -18.64 -14.97 -22.88
CA SER A 404 -17.96 -15.17 -21.61
C SER A 404 -16.94 -14.06 -21.35
N PRO A 405 -16.72 -13.64 -20.09
CA PRO A 405 -15.87 -12.50 -19.73
C PRO A 405 -14.42 -12.58 -20.20
N HIS A 406 -13.93 -13.77 -20.54
CA HIS A 406 -12.59 -13.96 -21.07
C HIS A 406 -12.34 -13.06 -22.30
N ALA A 407 -13.37 -12.80 -23.11
CA ALA A 407 -13.25 -12.05 -24.35
C ALA A 407 -12.78 -10.61 -24.14
N TRP A 408 -13.10 -10.01 -22.99
CA TRP A 408 -12.71 -8.65 -22.67
C TRP A 408 -11.72 -8.55 -21.50
N ILE A 409 -11.74 -9.48 -20.54
CA ILE A 409 -10.79 -9.49 -19.40
C ILE A 409 -9.35 -9.71 -19.88
N VAL A 410 -9.13 -10.49 -20.94
CA VAL A 410 -7.78 -10.82 -21.42
C VAL A 410 -6.97 -9.59 -21.81
N GLU A 411 -7.61 -8.59 -22.44
CA GLU A 411 -6.96 -7.32 -22.80
C GLU A 411 -6.56 -6.49 -21.57
N TRP A 412 -7.19 -6.72 -20.43
CA TRP A 412 -6.87 -6.04 -19.17
C TRP A 412 -5.71 -6.71 -18.41
N LEU A 413 -5.39 -7.97 -18.68
CA LEU A 413 -4.39 -8.72 -17.92
C LEU A 413 -3.03 -8.02 -17.79
N PRO A 414 -2.48 -7.34 -18.83
CA PRO A 414 -1.20 -6.63 -18.72
C PRO A 414 -1.24 -5.43 -17.76
N LEU A 415 -2.40 -4.79 -17.60
CA LEU A 415 -2.58 -3.56 -16.82
C LEU A 415 -3.04 -3.82 -15.38
N LEU A 416 -3.55 -5.02 -15.09
CA LEU A 416 -4.09 -5.39 -13.78
C LEU A 416 -3.00 -5.72 -12.76
N LYS A 417 -3.32 -5.56 -11.47
CA LYS A 417 -2.39 -5.89 -10.39
C LYS A 417 -2.25 -7.42 -10.28
N PRO A 418 -1.10 -7.95 -9.86
CA PRO A 418 -0.92 -9.39 -9.66
C PRO A 418 -1.95 -10.02 -8.70
N ALA A 419 -2.42 -9.26 -7.71
CA ALA A 419 -3.47 -9.70 -6.78
C ALA A 419 -4.84 -9.90 -7.45
N ASP A 420 -5.12 -9.18 -8.54
CA ASP A 420 -6.38 -9.29 -9.29
C ASP A 420 -6.38 -10.52 -10.24
N LEU A 421 -5.18 -11.02 -10.56
CA LEU A 421 -4.92 -12.15 -11.47
C LEU A 421 -4.89 -13.51 -10.76
N ASP A 422 -4.72 -13.53 -9.43
CA ASP A 422 -4.59 -14.76 -8.66
C ASP A 422 -5.93 -15.53 -8.60
N PRO A 423 -5.99 -16.79 -9.12
CA PRO A 423 -7.20 -17.61 -9.06
C PRO A 423 -7.55 -18.10 -7.65
N GLN A 424 -6.64 -18.03 -6.68
CA GLN A 424 -6.91 -18.34 -5.25
C GLN A 424 -7.18 -17.11 -4.40
N GLY A 425 -6.96 -15.91 -4.96
CA GLY A 425 -7.09 -14.65 -4.24
C GLY A 425 -8.54 -14.19 -4.09
N SER A 426 -8.70 -12.89 -3.86
CA SER A 426 -10.01 -12.21 -3.83
C SER A 426 -10.19 -11.26 -5.03
N GLY A 427 -9.42 -11.47 -6.09
CA GLY A 427 -9.41 -10.65 -7.30
C GLY A 427 -10.50 -11.00 -8.31
N LEU A 428 -10.42 -10.39 -9.50
CA LEU A 428 -11.37 -10.59 -10.60
C LEU A 428 -11.38 -12.06 -11.08
N VAL A 429 -10.20 -12.67 -11.24
CA VAL A 429 -10.05 -14.05 -11.71
C VAL A 429 -10.67 -15.04 -10.72
N ALA A 430 -10.49 -14.81 -9.42
CA ALA A 430 -11.11 -15.62 -8.36
C ALA A 430 -12.63 -15.49 -8.34
N GLU A 431 -13.18 -14.29 -8.57
CA GLU A 431 -14.63 -14.08 -8.66
C GLU A 431 -15.23 -14.86 -9.85
N VAL A 432 -14.57 -14.83 -11.01
CA VAL A 432 -14.97 -15.63 -12.18
C VAL A 432 -14.88 -17.13 -11.88
N LYS A 433 -13.79 -17.60 -11.27
CA LYS A 433 -13.62 -19.01 -10.86
C LYS A 433 -14.77 -19.46 -9.95
N ARG A 434 -15.17 -18.63 -8.98
CA ARG A 434 -16.30 -18.92 -8.08
C ARG A 434 -17.62 -19.05 -8.84
N LYS A 435 -17.87 -18.17 -9.81
CA LYS A 435 -19.08 -18.23 -10.65
C LYS A 435 -19.11 -19.45 -11.57
N ILE A 436 -17.98 -19.78 -12.20
CA ILE A 436 -17.86 -21.00 -13.02
C ILE A 436 -18.07 -22.24 -12.16
N ARG A 437 -17.47 -22.30 -10.97
CA ARG A 437 -17.70 -23.38 -10.00
C ARG A 437 -19.19 -23.54 -9.69
N HIS A 438 -19.90 -22.46 -9.39
CA HIS A 438 -21.33 -22.53 -9.07
C HIS A 438 -22.19 -22.90 -10.29
N ALA A 439 -21.82 -22.40 -11.48
CA ALA A 439 -22.47 -22.80 -12.72
C ALA A 439 -22.28 -24.30 -13.01
N LEU A 440 -21.09 -24.86 -12.76
CA LEU A 440 -20.84 -26.30 -12.94
C LEU A 440 -21.60 -27.19 -11.96
N GLN A 441 -22.00 -26.67 -10.80
CA GLN A 441 -22.86 -27.39 -9.85
C GLN A 441 -24.32 -27.48 -10.29
N SER A 442 -24.76 -26.54 -11.14
CA SER A 442 -26.16 -26.40 -11.58
C SER A 442 -26.33 -26.51 -13.10
N ILE A 443 -25.25 -26.84 -13.83
CA ILE A 443 -25.31 -26.98 -15.28
C ILE A 443 -26.13 -28.21 -15.65
N ASP A 444 -26.96 -28.04 -16.67
CA ASP A 444 -27.63 -29.11 -17.38
C ASP A 444 -26.59 -29.80 -18.28
N LEU A 445 -26.27 -31.05 -17.95
CA LEU A 445 -25.20 -31.80 -18.60
C LEU A 445 -25.49 -32.08 -20.08
N SER A 446 -26.77 -32.10 -20.48
CA SER A 446 -27.20 -32.29 -21.87
C SER A 446 -26.79 -31.14 -22.79
N LYS A 447 -26.60 -29.93 -22.24
CA LYS A 447 -26.25 -28.73 -23.02
C LYS A 447 -24.75 -28.61 -23.30
N GLY A 448 -23.93 -29.49 -22.73
CA GLY A 448 -22.49 -29.50 -22.95
C GLY A 448 -21.73 -28.41 -22.19
N PRO A 449 -20.46 -28.13 -22.59
CA PRO A 449 -19.57 -27.26 -21.85
C PRO A 449 -19.91 -25.77 -21.97
N LEU A 450 -19.52 -25.01 -20.94
CA LEU A 450 -19.71 -23.56 -20.90
C LEU A 450 -18.84 -22.85 -21.98
N PRO A 451 -19.32 -21.72 -22.55
CA PRO A 451 -18.53 -20.94 -23.49
C PRO A 451 -17.22 -20.40 -22.89
N GLY A 452 -16.11 -20.62 -23.60
CA GLY A 452 -14.79 -20.08 -23.28
C GLY A 452 -14.00 -20.81 -22.19
N MET A 453 -14.37 -22.06 -21.88
CA MET A 453 -13.67 -22.90 -20.92
C MET A 453 -12.18 -23.10 -21.26
N ASP A 454 -11.82 -23.21 -22.54
CA ASP A 454 -10.43 -23.36 -22.97
C ASP A 454 -9.57 -22.13 -22.65
N GLN A 455 -10.12 -20.92 -22.81
CA GLN A 455 -9.40 -19.69 -22.46
C GLN A 455 -9.27 -19.58 -20.93
N TRP A 456 -10.30 -19.96 -20.17
CA TRP A 456 -10.20 -20.01 -18.71
C TRP A 456 -9.19 -21.05 -18.21
N ARG A 457 -8.99 -22.16 -18.94
CA ARG A 457 -7.91 -23.11 -18.66
C ARG A 457 -6.52 -22.48 -18.78
N GLN A 458 -6.34 -21.54 -19.73
CA GLN A 458 -5.09 -20.79 -19.88
C GLN A 458 -4.90 -19.77 -18.75
N VAL A 459 -5.96 -19.07 -18.34
CA VAL A 459 -5.90 -18.02 -17.30
C VAL A 459 -5.73 -18.61 -15.89
N PHE A 460 -6.45 -19.67 -15.53
CA PHE A 460 -6.35 -20.30 -14.20
C PHE A 460 -5.11 -21.20 -14.05
N GLY A 461 -4.58 -21.69 -15.17
CA GLY A 461 -3.59 -22.75 -15.22
C GLY A 461 -4.24 -24.15 -15.22
N LYS A 462 -3.57 -25.10 -15.89
CA LYS A 462 -4.08 -26.46 -16.12
C LYS A 462 -4.44 -27.19 -14.81
N ALA A 463 -3.53 -27.19 -13.84
CA ALA A 463 -3.73 -27.94 -12.58
C ALA A 463 -4.95 -27.46 -11.77
N GLU A 464 -5.14 -26.15 -11.67
CA GLU A 464 -6.28 -25.57 -10.94
C GLU A 464 -7.61 -25.78 -11.66
N PHE A 465 -7.60 -25.69 -13.00
CA PHE A 465 -8.76 -25.97 -13.83
C PHE A 465 -9.17 -27.45 -13.75
N ASP A 466 -8.21 -28.36 -13.84
CA ASP A 466 -8.45 -29.81 -13.74
C ASP A 466 -8.98 -30.18 -12.35
N ARG A 467 -8.44 -29.57 -11.29
CA ARG A 467 -8.95 -29.74 -9.92
C ARG A 467 -10.40 -29.26 -9.79
N LEU A 468 -10.75 -28.14 -10.41
CA LEU A 468 -12.10 -27.58 -10.39
C LEU A 468 -13.11 -28.54 -11.05
N LEU A 469 -12.77 -29.07 -12.23
CA LEU A 469 -13.63 -30.03 -12.94
C LEU A 469 -13.74 -31.36 -12.21
N THR A 470 -12.62 -31.92 -11.73
CA THR A 470 -12.62 -33.20 -10.99
C THR A 470 -13.40 -33.12 -9.67
N THR A 471 -13.36 -31.97 -8.97
CA THR A 471 -14.07 -31.82 -7.69
C THR A 471 -15.57 -31.55 -7.86
N HIS A 472 -15.99 -30.83 -8.90
CA HIS A 472 -17.36 -30.32 -9.01
C HIS A 472 -18.18 -30.88 -10.17
N LEU A 473 -17.54 -31.30 -11.27
CA LEU A 473 -18.22 -31.82 -12.45
C LEU A 473 -18.23 -33.35 -12.47
N VAL A 474 -17.10 -34.01 -12.19
CA VAL A 474 -16.98 -35.49 -12.30
C VAL A 474 -17.97 -36.24 -11.41
N PRO A 475 -18.20 -35.88 -10.13
CA PRO A 475 -19.22 -36.56 -9.32
C PRO A 475 -20.64 -36.42 -9.89
N ARG A 476 -20.94 -35.29 -10.54
CA ARG A 476 -22.25 -35.06 -11.19
C ARG A 476 -22.39 -35.85 -12.47
N LEU A 477 -21.33 -35.94 -13.29
CA LEU A 477 -21.32 -36.81 -14.47
C LEU A 477 -21.51 -38.28 -14.08
N ALA A 478 -20.90 -38.71 -12.97
CA ALA A 478 -21.07 -40.07 -12.43
C ALA A 478 -22.50 -40.34 -11.98
N ALA A 479 -23.11 -39.41 -11.23
CA ALA A 479 -24.52 -39.51 -10.84
C ALA A 479 -25.46 -39.51 -12.06
N TYR A 480 -25.22 -38.63 -13.03
CA TYR A 480 -26.02 -38.55 -14.26
C TYR A 480 -25.96 -39.85 -15.09
N LEU A 481 -24.79 -40.45 -15.25
CA LEU A 481 -24.66 -41.78 -15.88
C LEU A 481 -25.27 -42.90 -15.02
N ARG A 482 -25.26 -42.76 -13.70
CA ARG A 482 -25.89 -43.76 -12.84
C ARG A 482 -27.41 -43.76 -13.00
N ASP A 483 -28.00 -42.57 -13.03
CA ASP A 483 -29.46 -42.41 -12.93
C ASP A 483 -30.12 -42.42 -14.32
N ASN A 484 -29.47 -41.89 -15.35
CA ASN A 484 -30.09 -41.69 -16.67
C ASN A 484 -29.57 -42.63 -17.77
N PHE A 485 -28.43 -43.30 -17.58
CA PHE A 485 -27.87 -44.18 -18.61
C PHE A 485 -28.20 -45.64 -18.33
N GLU A 486 -29.11 -46.20 -19.13
CA GLU A 486 -29.42 -47.63 -19.14
C GLU A 486 -28.85 -48.25 -20.41
N ILE A 487 -28.30 -49.45 -20.29
CA ILE A 487 -27.77 -50.18 -21.45
C ILE A 487 -28.89 -51.13 -21.89
N ASN A 488 -29.29 -51.04 -23.15
CA ASN A 488 -30.35 -51.85 -23.71
C ASN A 488 -29.92 -52.36 -25.10
N PRO A 489 -29.74 -53.68 -25.27
CA PRO A 489 -29.32 -54.25 -26.56
C PRO A 489 -30.30 -53.99 -27.71
N ALA A 490 -31.60 -53.79 -27.43
CA ALA A 490 -32.62 -53.60 -28.48
C ALA A 490 -32.78 -52.14 -28.93
N GLU A 491 -32.72 -51.19 -28.00
CA GLU A 491 -32.88 -49.75 -28.28
C GLU A 491 -32.01 -48.94 -27.30
N GLN A 492 -30.81 -48.59 -27.74
CA GLN A 492 -29.84 -47.88 -26.90
C GLN A 492 -30.02 -46.36 -26.99
N ASP A 493 -30.28 -45.71 -25.85
CA ASP A 493 -30.17 -44.26 -25.74
C ASP A 493 -28.70 -43.85 -25.52
N MET A 494 -28.19 -43.05 -26.44
CA MET A 494 -26.81 -42.52 -26.40
C MET A 494 -26.74 -41.12 -25.80
N ALA A 495 -27.87 -40.42 -25.64
CA ALA A 495 -27.88 -39.04 -25.17
C ALA A 495 -27.16 -38.84 -23.82
N PRO A 496 -27.28 -39.74 -22.82
CA PRO A 496 -26.54 -39.59 -21.56
C PRO A 496 -25.02 -39.72 -21.73
N LEU A 497 -24.56 -40.60 -22.64
CA LEU A 497 -23.15 -40.82 -22.90
C LEU A 497 -22.55 -39.71 -23.78
N GLU A 498 -23.29 -39.27 -24.79
CA GLU A 498 -22.92 -38.12 -25.63
C GLU A 498 -22.77 -36.85 -24.80
N ALA A 499 -23.65 -36.65 -23.80
CA ALA A 499 -23.55 -35.54 -22.85
C ALA A 499 -22.23 -35.57 -22.07
N VAL A 500 -21.68 -36.75 -21.75
CA VAL A 500 -20.37 -36.90 -21.11
C VAL A 500 -19.25 -36.66 -22.12
N PHE A 501 -19.37 -37.20 -23.33
CA PHE A 501 -18.39 -37.00 -24.41
C PHE A 501 -18.32 -35.56 -24.92
N ALA A 502 -19.36 -34.75 -24.73
CA ALA A 502 -19.32 -33.30 -24.98
C ALA A 502 -18.24 -32.59 -24.14
N TRP A 503 -17.77 -33.20 -23.04
CA TRP A 503 -16.68 -32.70 -22.20
C TRP A 503 -15.30 -33.28 -22.56
N LYS A 504 -15.22 -34.13 -23.59
CA LYS A 504 -13.94 -34.65 -24.11
C LYS A 504 -13.08 -33.46 -24.58
N GLY A 505 -11.81 -33.43 -24.13
CA GLY A 505 -10.86 -32.35 -24.42
C GLY A 505 -10.72 -31.29 -23.31
N LEU A 506 -11.80 -31.07 -22.54
CA LEU A 506 -11.76 -30.30 -21.29
C LEU A 506 -11.43 -31.20 -20.10
N LEU A 507 -12.07 -32.37 -20.02
CA LEU A 507 -11.69 -33.43 -19.10
C LEU A 507 -10.53 -34.24 -19.68
N SER A 508 -9.62 -34.65 -18.81
CA SER A 508 -8.54 -35.54 -19.21
C SER A 508 -9.11 -36.92 -19.53
N ASN A 509 -8.60 -37.50 -20.62
CA ASN A 509 -8.89 -38.87 -21.03
C ASN A 509 -8.94 -39.87 -19.85
N PRO A 510 -7.93 -39.98 -18.96
CA PRO A 510 -7.95 -40.94 -17.86
C PRO A 510 -9.16 -40.77 -16.92
N VAL A 511 -9.63 -39.55 -16.68
CA VAL A 511 -10.81 -39.29 -15.83
C VAL A 511 -12.08 -39.84 -16.50
N ILE A 512 -12.20 -39.74 -17.82
CA ILE A 512 -13.31 -40.33 -18.57
C ILE A 512 -13.22 -41.86 -18.51
N GLY A 513 -12.02 -42.44 -18.64
CA GLY A 513 -11.82 -43.88 -18.52
C GLY A 513 -12.23 -44.43 -17.14
N GLU A 514 -11.86 -43.75 -16.06
CA GLU A 514 -12.28 -44.10 -14.70
C GLU A 514 -13.80 -43.96 -14.51
N LEU A 515 -14.40 -42.92 -15.08
CA LEU A 515 -15.86 -42.72 -15.03
C LEU A 515 -16.61 -43.88 -15.72
N LEU A 516 -16.13 -44.30 -16.89
CA LEU A 516 -16.70 -45.43 -17.63
C LEU A 516 -16.50 -46.75 -16.87
N LYS A 517 -15.30 -46.98 -16.31
CA LYS A 517 -15.05 -48.14 -15.45
C LYS A 517 -16.02 -48.20 -14.27
N ALA A 518 -16.32 -47.05 -13.66
CA ALA A 518 -17.18 -46.99 -12.48
C ALA A 518 -18.69 -47.07 -12.76
N GLN A 519 -19.19 -46.52 -13.89
CA GLN A 519 -20.63 -46.41 -14.14
C GLN A 519 -21.12 -47.14 -15.40
N PHE A 520 -20.28 -47.31 -16.43
CA PHE A 520 -20.65 -48.00 -17.68
C PHE A 520 -20.40 -49.51 -17.60
N PHE A 521 -19.16 -49.92 -17.30
CA PHE A 521 -18.77 -51.34 -17.34
C PHE A 521 -19.56 -52.26 -16.40
N PRO A 522 -19.94 -51.86 -15.17
CA PRO A 522 -20.76 -52.70 -14.30
C PRO A 522 -22.12 -53.03 -14.91
N LYS A 523 -22.81 -52.02 -15.45
CA LYS A 523 -24.09 -52.18 -16.15
C LYS A 523 -23.92 -53.03 -17.42
N PHE A 524 -22.82 -52.81 -18.14
CA PHE A 524 -22.52 -53.52 -19.38
C PHE A 524 -22.26 -55.01 -19.13
N LEU A 525 -21.46 -55.33 -18.11
CA LEU A 525 -21.17 -56.70 -17.68
C LEU A 525 -22.43 -57.43 -17.18
N GLU A 526 -23.32 -56.75 -16.46
CA GLU A 526 -24.59 -57.32 -16.00
C GLU A 526 -25.48 -57.74 -17.16
N ILE A 527 -25.59 -56.92 -18.20
CA ILE A 527 -26.40 -57.26 -19.39
C ILE A 527 -25.76 -58.35 -20.21
N ILE A 528 -24.43 -58.36 -20.35
CA ILE A 528 -23.74 -59.47 -21.03
C ILE A 528 -23.95 -60.77 -20.24
N HIS A 529 -23.87 -60.76 -18.92
CA HIS A 529 -24.17 -61.92 -18.09
C HIS A 529 -25.61 -62.41 -18.30
N GLN A 530 -26.60 -61.51 -18.23
CA GLN A 530 -28.00 -61.83 -18.49
C GLN A 530 -28.22 -62.39 -19.92
N TRP A 531 -27.59 -61.78 -20.92
CA TRP A 531 -27.72 -62.21 -22.31
C TRP A 531 -27.09 -63.59 -22.51
N LEU A 532 -25.91 -63.86 -21.92
CA LEU A 532 -25.22 -65.15 -21.98
C LEU A 532 -25.92 -66.27 -21.20
N SER A 533 -26.68 -65.93 -20.15
CA SER A 533 -27.47 -66.87 -19.35
C SER A 533 -28.89 -67.13 -19.90
N SER A 534 -29.23 -66.64 -21.10
CA SER A 534 -30.52 -66.93 -21.73
C SER A 534 -30.48 -68.22 -22.58
N GLU A 535 -31.59 -68.97 -22.68
CA GLU A 535 -31.63 -70.29 -23.35
C GLU A 535 -31.45 -70.23 -24.88
N GLY A 536 -31.42 -69.04 -25.49
CA GLY A 536 -31.40 -68.83 -26.95
C GLY A 536 -30.33 -67.88 -27.47
N VAL A 537 -29.17 -67.76 -26.78
CA VAL A 537 -28.11 -66.79 -27.14
C VAL A 537 -27.51 -67.06 -28.52
N ASP A 538 -27.51 -66.06 -29.40
CA ASP A 538 -26.64 -66.01 -30.57
C ASP A 538 -25.33 -65.26 -30.23
N PHE A 539 -24.24 -66.02 -30.06
CA PHE A 539 -22.92 -65.45 -29.78
C PHE A 539 -22.42 -64.50 -30.89
N GLY A 540 -22.87 -64.69 -32.14
CA GLY A 540 -22.51 -63.81 -33.25
C GLY A 540 -23.16 -62.42 -33.15
N GLU A 541 -24.35 -62.33 -32.55
CA GLU A 541 -25.00 -61.03 -32.27
C GLU A 541 -24.31 -60.33 -31.09
N VAL A 542 -23.97 -61.07 -30.04
CA VAL A 542 -23.22 -60.55 -28.89
C VAL A 542 -21.86 -59.98 -29.32
N GLU A 543 -21.13 -60.70 -30.18
CA GLU A 543 -19.83 -60.26 -30.70
C GLU A 543 -19.95 -58.96 -31.53
N LYS A 544 -20.94 -58.87 -32.42
CA LYS A 544 -21.19 -57.67 -33.22
C LYS A 544 -21.54 -56.46 -32.34
N TRP A 545 -22.36 -56.67 -31.31
CA TRP A 545 -22.77 -55.60 -30.40
C TRP A 545 -21.59 -55.09 -29.54
N ILE A 546 -20.73 -55.99 -29.07
CA ILE A 546 -19.48 -55.61 -28.37
C ILE A 546 -18.54 -54.87 -29.32
N GLY A 547 -18.39 -55.34 -30.55
CA GLY A 547 -17.60 -54.69 -31.59
C GLY A 547 -18.09 -53.27 -31.87
N TRP A 548 -19.41 -53.06 -31.94
CA TRP A 548 -20.02 -51.74 -32.10
C TRP A 548 -19.66 -50.77 -30.95
N TRP A 549 -19.82 -51.21 -29.70
CA TRP A 549 -19.46 -50.39 -28.53
C TRP A 549 -17.97 -50.04 -28.49
N ARG A 550 -17.10 -51.01 -28.78
CA ARG A 550 -15.65 -50.84 -28.78
C ARG A 550 -15.20 -49.92 -29.92
N ASP A 551 -15.59 -50.24 -31.14
CA ASP A 551 -14.97 -49.67 -32.33
C ASP A 551 -15.68 -48.39 -32.80
N GLU A 552 -17.02 -48.31 -32.72
CA GLU A 552 -17.77 -47.14 -33.19
C GLU A 552 -17.96 -46.07 -32.12
N ILE A 553 -18.29 -46.47 -30.88
CA ILE A 553 -18.62 -45.53 -29.79
C ILE A 553 -17.37 -45.07 -29.04
N LEU A 554 -16.63 -46.01 -28.43
CA LEU A 554 -15.52 -45.66 -27.54
C LEU A 554 -14.26 -45.26 -28.31
N LYS A 555 -14.02 -45.85 -29.50
CA LYS A 555 -12.87 -45.58 -30.38
C LYS A 555 -11.51 -45.85 -29.70
N ASP A 556 -10.45 -45.87 -30.49
CA ASP A 556 -9.11 -46.26 -30.02
C ASP A 556 -8.57 -45.37 -28.89
N ASP A 557 -8.87 -44.06 -28.91
CA ASP A 557 -8.42 -43.11 -27.89
C ASP A 557 -8.86 -43.50 -26.47
N ILE A 558 -10.09 -44.02 -26.32
CA ILE A 558 -10.66 -44.36 -25.03
C ILE A 558 -10.37 -45.82 -24.70
N ASN A 559 -10.40 -46.70 -25.69
CA ASN A 559 -10.04 -48.11 -25.52
C ASN A 559 -8.58 -48.30 -25.10
N SER A 560 -7.66 -47.42 -25.52
CA SER A 560 -6.24 -47.51 -25.13
C SER A 560 -5.98 -47.24 -23.64
N MET A 561 -6.97 -46.72 -22.90
CA MET A 561 -6.82 -46.42 -21.48
C MET A 561 -6.84 -47.67 -20.62
N PHE A 562 -5.96 -47.75 -19.62
CA PHE A 562 -5.85 -48.91 -18.73
C PHE A 562 -7.18 -49.26 -18.03
N SER A 563 -7.92 -48.27 -17.55
CA SER A 563 -9.19 -48.47 -16.85
C SER A 563 -10.27 -49.09 -17.75
N VAL A 564 -10.28 -48.72 -19.03
CA VAL A 564 -11.23 -49.21 -20.05
C VAL A 564 -10.79 -50.58 -20.57
N ALA A 565 -9.50 -50.76 -20.84
CA ALA A 565 -8.92 -52.04 -21.22
C ALA A 565 -9.14 -53.13 -20.14
N SER A 566 -9.04 -52.75 -18.86
CA SER A 566 -9.42 -53.61 -17.72
C SER A 566 -10.88 -54.04 -17.82
N GLY A 567 -11.81 -53.09 -18.04
CA GLY A 567 -13.23 -53.40 -18.20
C GLY A 567 -13.50 -54.34 -19.38
N TRP A 568 -12.83 -54.12 -20.53
CA TRP A 568 -12.92 -55.03 -21.67
C TRP A 568 -12.35 -56.43 -21.37
N SER A 569 -11.25 -56.51 -20.63
CA SER A 569 -10.69 -57.81 -20.23
C SER A 569 -11.66 -58.59 -19.36
N GLU A 570 -12.38 -57.92 -18.44
CA GLU A 570 -13.42 -58.53 -17.62
C GLU A 570 -14.57 -59.07 -18.49
N VAL A 571 -15.01 -58.29 -19.49
CA VAL A 571 -16.03 -58.72 -20.46
C VAL A 571 -15.58 -59.99 -21.19
N TYR A 572 -14.37 -60.00 -21.75
CA TYR A 572 -13.85 -61.16 -22.46
C TYR A 572 -13.65 -62.38 -21.55
N THR A 573 -13.25 -62.18 -20.29
CA THR A 573 -13.15 -63.29 -19.33
C THR A 573 -14.51 -63.92 -19.04
N LEU A 574 -15.57 -63.11 -18.93
CA LEU A 574 -16.92 -63.58 -18.69
C LEU A 574 -17.48 -64.35 -19.90
N ILE A 575 -17.19 -63.88 -21.13
CA ILE A 575 -17.55 -64.59 -22.37
C ILE A 575 -16.80 -65.93 -22.48
N ASN A 576 -15.49 -65.95 -22.22
CA ASN A 576 -14.70 -67.18 -22.26
C ASN A 576 -15.21 -68.20 -21.23
N GLN A 577 -15.55 -67.76 -20.01
CA GLN A 577 -16.15 -68.63 -19.00
C GLN A 577 -17.51 -69.19 -19.45
N ALA A 578 -18.35 -68.39 -20.12
CA ALA A 578 -19.61 -68.86 -20.65
C ALA A 578 -19.43 -69.88 -21.79
N LEU A 579 -18.43 -69.70 -22.65
CA LEU A 579 -18.07 -70.65 -23.71
C LEU A 579 -17.52 -71.96 -23.13
N ASP A 580 -16.69 -71.89 -22.08
CA ASP A 580 -16.13 -73.07 -21.40
C ASP A 580 -17.20 -73.90 -20.67
N LEU A 581 -18.25 -73.25 -20.14
CA LEU A 581 -19.34 -73.89 -19.41
C LEU A 581 -20.42 -74.51 -20.32
N GLY A 582 -20.53 -74.08 -21.58
CA GLY A 582 -21.55 -74.58 -22.52
C GLY A 582 -22.97 -74.43 -21.97
N ASP A 583 -23.75 -75.52 -21.90
CA ASP A 583 -25.12 -75.49 -21.38
C ASP A 583 -25.18 -75.24 -19.85
N ALA A 584 -24.09 -75.49 -19.11
CA ALA A 584 -24.01 -75.21 -17.67
C ALA A 584 -23.96 -73.71 -17.33
N ARG A 585 -23.82 -72.84 -18.35
CA ARG A 585 -23.87 -71.38 -18.19
C ARG A 585 -25.19 -70.85 -17.62
N LEU A 586 -26.28 -71.63 -17.76
CA LEU A 586 -27.61 -71.27 -17.25
C LEU A 586 -27.67 -71.26 -15.72
N THR A 587 -26.81 -72.02 -15.05
CA THR A 587 -26.81 -72.16 -13.57
C THR A 587 -25.52 -71.71 -12.91
N ASP A 588 -24.37 -71.90 -13.58
CA ASP A 588 -23.05 -71.84 -12.93
C ASP A 588 -22.21 -70.62 -13.34
N LEU A 589 -22.72 -69.75 -14.23
CA LEU A 589 -22.00 -68.56 -14.68
C LEU A 589 -21.89 -67.53 -13.53
N PRO A 590 -20.68 -67.19 -13.07
CA PRO A 590 -20.50 -66.29 -11.92
C PRO A 590 -21.00 -64.88 -12.24
N ALA A 591 -21.80 -64.32 -11.33
CA ALA A 591 -22.26 -62.95 -11.46
C ALA A 591 -21.07 -61.98 -11.43
N PRO A 592 -21.07 -60.92 -12.28
CA PRO A 592 -20.00 -59.94 -12.31
C PRO A 592 -19.85 -59.27 -10.94
N ARG A 593 -18.61 -59.14 -10.46
CA ARG A 593 -18.30 -58.48 -9.19
C ARG A 593 -18.53 -56.98 -9.34
N VAL A 594 -19.73 -56.52 -9.03
CA VAL A 594 -20.01 -55.09 -8.87
C VAL A 594 -19.33 -54.65 -7.57
N GLU A 595 -18.10 -54.14 -7.65
CA GLU A 595 -17.53 -53.35 -6.55
C GLU A 595 -18.39 -52.09 -6.39
N SER A 596 -19.45 -52.21 -5.60
CA SER A 596 -20.25 -51.08 -5.17
C SER A 596 -19.31 -50.13 -4.42
N THR A 597 -18.94 -49.03 -5.06
CA THR A 597 -18.23 -47.92 -4.42
C THR A 597 -19.19 -47.14 -3.51
N GLY A 598 -19.79 -47.86 -2.55
CA GLY A 598 -20.29 -47.30 -1.32
C GLY A 598 -19.11 -47.06 -0.39
N ALA A 599 -18.61 -45.82 -0.35
CA ALA A 599 -17.66 -45.42 0.66
C ALA A 599 -18.35 -45.43 2.04
N SER A 600 -18.07 -46.48 2.82
CA SER A 600 -17.92 -46.36 4.27
C SER A 600 -16.81 -47.33 4.69
N PRO A 601 -15.67 -46.85 5.22
CA PRO A 601 -14.56 -47.74 5.53
C PRO A 601 -14.90 -48.60 6.74
N GLU A 602 -14.93 -49.90 6.55
CA GLU A 602 -14.89 -50.87 7.63
C GLU A 602 -13.59 -50.68 8.42
N THR A 603 -13.72 -50.16 9.63
CA THR A 603 -12.67 -50.22 10.65
C THR A 603 -12.38 -51.67 11.02
N PRO A 604 -11.11 -52.08 11.12
CA PRO A 604 -10.75 -53.43 11.53
C PRO A 604 -11.19 -53.69 12.98
N GLN A 605 -11.81 -54.84 13.18
CA GLN A 605 -12.33 -55.33 14.45
C GLN A 605 -11.25 -55.33 15.54
N PHE A 606 -11.45 -54.52 16.58
CA PHE A 606 -10.85 -54.75 17.89
C PHE A 606 -11.91 -55.20 18.90
N SER A 607 -11.51 -56.17 19.71
CA SER A 607 -12.29 -56.95 20.66
C SER A 607 -13.11 -56.14 21.68
N LYS A 608 -14.33 -56.64 21.90
CA LYS A 608 -15.27 -56.41 23.02
C LYS A 608 -14.68 -55.73 24.27
N SER A 609 -15.27 -54.61 24.67
CA SER A 609 -15.56 -54.35 26.08
C SER A 609 -16.80 -53.47 26.21
N VAL A 610 -17.57 -53.78 27.25
CA VAL A 610 -18.92 -53.32 27.55
C VAL A 610 -18.87 -51.89 28.10
N ASN A 611 -19.66 -50.98 27.54
CA ASN A 611 -20.46 -50.04 28.32
C ASN A 611 -21.55 -49.38 27.46
N LYS A 612 -22.72 -49.25 28.09
CA LYS A 612 -24.01 -48.93 27.51
C LYS A 612 -24.30 -47.43 27.75
N GLU A 613 -24.47 -46.66 26.68
CA GLU A 613 -25.16 -45.36 26.68
C GLU A 613 -26.03 -45.25 25.40
N PRO A 614 -27.18 -44.55 25.44
CA PRO A 614 -28.24 -44.72 24.44
C PRO A 614 -27.92 -44.00 23.11
N PRO A 615 -28.45 -44.50 21.97
CA PRO A 615 -28.20 -43.91 20.66
C PRO A 615 -28.96 -42.58 20.50
N ARG A 616 -28.25 -41.57 20.00
CA ARG A 616 -28.81 -40.37 19.38
C ARG A 616 -29.46 -40.77 18.03
N PRO A 617 -30.65 -40.25 17.67
CA PRO A 617 -31.33 -40.67 16.45
C PRO A 617 -30.54 -40.30 15.18
N ALA A 618 -30.60 -41.17 14.18
CA ALA A 618 -30.06 -40.99 12.84
C ALA A 618 -30.73 -39.79 12.11
N PRO A 619 -30.05 -39.13 11.15
CA PRO A 619 -30.64 -38.03 10.42
C PRO A 619 -31.82 -38.51 9.57
N GLU A 620 -32.99 -37.96 9.83
CA GLU A 620 -34.17 -38.09 8.97
C GLU A 620 -33.86 -37.44 7.61
N VAL A 621 -34.21 -38.13 6.53
CA VAL A 621 -34.21 -37.58 5.17
C VAL A 621 -35.23 -36.44 5.16
N VAL A 622 -34.76 -35.20 5.13
CA VAL A 622 -35.63 -34.02 5.01
C VAL A 622 -36.16 -34.02 3.57
N GLU A 623 -37.42 -34.41 3.40
CA GLU A 623 -38.15 -34.21 2.15
C GLU A 623 -38.07 -32.74 1.77
N ALA A 624 -37.64 -32.45 0.53
CA ALA A 624 -37.53 -31.08 0.03
C ALA A 624 -38.89 -30.39 0.17
N THR A 625 -38.96 -29.39 1.05
CA THR A 625 -40.21 -28.69 1.31
C THR A 625 -40.49 -27.75 0.13
N PHE A 626 -41.75 -27.46 -0.18
CA PHE A 626 -42.08 -26.50 -1.25
C PHE A 626 -41.39 -25.14 -1.06
N ARG A 627 -41.10 -24.76 0.19
CA ARG A 627 -40.27 -23.60 0.52
C ARG A 627 -38.88 -23.66 -0.13
N ASP A 628 -38.22 -24.81 -0.10
CA ASP A 628 -36.88 -25.00 -0.66
C ASP A 628 -36.91 -24.81 -2.19
N VAL A 629 -37.98 -25.25 -2.85
CA VAL A 629 -38.21 -25.03 -4.30
C VAL A 629 -38.41 -23.54 -4.62
N VAL A 630 -39.15 -22.80 -3.78
CA VAL A 630 -39.33 -21.35 -3.96
C VAL A 630 -38.03 -20.59 -3.68
N GLU A 631 -37.24 -21.01 -2.69
CA GLU A 631 -35.92 -20.44 -2.40
C GLU A 631 -34.94 -20.70 -3.54
N GLU A 632 -34.94 -21.91 -4.12
CA GLU A 632 -34.13 -22.26 -5.30
C GLU A 632 -34.52 -21.39 -6.51
N PHE A 633 -35.81 -21.26 -6.82
CA PHE A 633 -36.30 -20.37 -7.89
C PHE A 633 -35.87 -18.92 -7.68
N CYS A 634 -35.96 -18.41 -6.45
CA CYS A 634 -35.50 -17.07 -6.13
C CYS A 634 -33.99 -16.92 -6.41
N ILE A 635 -33.16 -17.90 -6.04
CA ILE A 635 -31.73 -17.91 -6.33
C ILE A 635 -31.46 -17.92 -7.84
N GLU A 636 -32.21 -18.70 -8.62
CA GLU A 636 -32.03 -18.79 -10.08
C GLU A 636 -32.30 -17.47 -10.81
N GLU A 637 -33.29 -16.71 -10.32
CA GLU A 637 -33.69 -15.42 -10.89
C GLU A 637 -33.06 -14.21 -10.18
N ASN A 638 -32.05 -14.43 -9.33
CA ASN A 638 -31.36 -13.39 -8.54
C ASN A 638 -32.29 -12.58 -7.62
N LEU A 639 -33.39 -13.19 -7.17
CA LEU A 639 -34.30 -12.67 -6.17
C LEU A 639 -33.86 -13.14 -4.77
N THR A 640 -34.07 -12.29 -3.77
CA THR A 640 -33.83 -12.64 -2.37
C THR A 640 -35.17 -12.87 -1.67
N MET A 641 -35.32 -14.02 -1.01
CA MET A 641 -36.47 -14.34 -0.15
C MET A 641 -36.13 -14.06 1.31
N GLU A 642 -36.68 -12.98 1.88
CA GLU A 642 -36.43 -12.58 3.26
C GLU A 642 -37.64 -12.93 4.16
N PRO A 643 -37.46 -13.72 5.23
CA PRO A 643 -38.54 -13.99 6.18
C PRO A 643 -38.87 -12.73 6.99
N LEU A 644 -40.14 -12.31 6.95
CA LEU A 644 -40.64 -11.25 7.79
C LEU A 644 -41.11 -11.85 9.12
N ARG A 645 -40.71 -11.23 10.24
CA ARG A 645 -41.21 -11.58 11.58
C ARG A 645 -42.65 -11.11 11.80
N LYS A 646 -43.52 -11.32 10.81
CA LYS A 646 -44.95 -10.98 10.82
C LYS A 646 -45.71 -12.17 10.26
N ALA A 647 -46.80 -12.54 10.94
CA ALA A 647 -47.73 -13.54 10.45
C ALA A 647 -48.84 -12.86 9.63
N HIS A 648 -49.45 -13.61 8.73
CA HIS A 648 -50.65 -13.17 8.02
C HIS A 648 -51.84 -13.12 8.98
N ASP A 649 -52.62 -12.03 8.96
CA ASP A 649 -53.65 -11.73 9.97
C ASP A 649 -54.79 -12.76 10.03
N GLN A 650 -55.09 -13.45 8.92
CA GLN A 650 -56.20 -14.44 8.86
C GLN A 650 -55.76 -15.89 8.95
N THR A 651 -54.53 -16.21 8.51
CA THR A 651 -54.05 -17.61 8.39
C THR A 651 -52.96 -17.94 9.40
N GLY A 652 -52.35 -16.94 10.04
CA GLY A 652 -51.26 -17.14 11.01
C GLY A 652 -49.94 -17.61 10.40
N LEU A 653 -49.85 -17.74 9.06
CA LEU A 653 -48.67 -18.22 8.36
C LEU A 653 -47.58 -17.15 8.27
N PRO A 654 -46.29 -17.52 8.28
CA PRO A 654 -45.19 -16.56 8.19
C PRO A 654 -45.17 -15.88 6.82
N LEU A 655 -44.95 -14.56 6.83
CA LEU A 655 -44.80 -13.77 5.62
C LEU A 655 -43.34 -13.73 5.17
N PHE A 656 -43.13 -13.79 3.88
CA PHE A 656 -41.84 -13.65 3.20
C PHE A 656 -41.89 -12.45 2.27
N ARG A 657 -40.73 -11.83 2.05
CA ARG A 657 -40.55 -10.77 1.05
C ARG A 657 -39.66 -11.29 -0.05
N ILE A 658 -40.16 -11.30 -1.28
CA ILE A 658 -39.39 -11.65 -2.47
C ILE A 658 -39.01 -10.34 -3.16
N THR A 659 -37.72 -10.04 -3.24
CA THR A 659 -37.21 -8.76 -3.76
C THR A 659 -36.03 -8.96 -4.71
N ALA A 660 -35.98 -8.15 -5.78
CA ALA A 660 -34.82 -8.04 -6.66
C ALA A 660 -33.78 -7.01 -6.15
N SER A 661 -34.09 -6.27 -5.07
CA SER A 661 -33.24 -5.18 -4.58
C SER A 661 -32.32 -5.62 -3.44
N ALA A 662 -31.02 -5.40 -3.60
CA ALA A 662 -30.00 -5.66 -2.57
C ALA A 662 -30.19 -4.88 -1.25
N ASN A 663 -31.06 -3.86 -1.22
CA ASN A 663 -31.34 -3.04 -0.04
C ASN A 663 -32.47 -3.58 0.85
N GLY A 664 -33.09 -4.72 0.49
CA GLY A 664 -34.22 -5.33 1.25
C GLY A 664 -35.51 -4.49 1.27
N ARG A 665 -35.55 -3.39 0.50
CA ARG A 665 -36.69 -2.46 0.41
C ARG A 665 -37.36 -2.57 -0.95
N GLY A 666 -38.68 -2.73 -0.94
CA GLY A 666 -39.44 -3.07 -2.15
C GLY A 666 -39.46 -4.59 -2.39
N GLY A 667 -40.39 -5.04 -3.22
CA GLY A 667 -40.63 -6.47 -3.46
C GLY A 667 -42.06 -6.89 -3.10
N ALA A 668 -42.40 -8.12 -3.48
CA ALA A 668 -43.71 -8.69 -3.26
C ALA A 668 -43.77 -9.42 -1.90
N LEU A 669 -44.87 -9.24 -1.17
CA LEU A 669 -45.13 -9.96 0.08
C LEU A 669 -45.83 -11.28 -0.26
N ALA A 670 -45.32 -12.39 0.26
CA ALA A 670 -45.85 -13.71 -0.03
C ALA A 670 -45.97 -14.57 1.23
N TYR A 671 -46.93 -15.48 1.27
CA TYR A 671 -46.96 -16.58 2.24
C TYR A 671 -47.10 -17.93 1.52
N LEU A 672 -46.65 -18.98 2.17
CA LEU A 672 -46.69 -20.36 1.67
C LEU A 672 -47.83 -21.11 2.36
N LYS A 673 -48.76 -21.71 1.60
CA LYS A 673 -49.82 -22.56 2.14
C LYS A 673 -49.88 -23.85 1.32
N GLY A 674 -49.36 -24.94 1.89
CA GLY A 674 -49.10 -26.18 1.14
C GLY A 674 -48.10 -25.90 0.01
N ASP A 675 -48.39 -26.40 -1.19
CA ASP A 675 -47.54 -26.26 -2.38
C ASP A 675 -47.92 -25.06 -3.27
N VAL A 676 -48.49 -24.00 -2.66
CA VAL A 676 -48.95 -22.81 -3.38
C VAL A 676 -48.38 -21.54 -2.74
N LEU A 677 -47.77 -20.70 -3.57
CA LEU A 677 -47.27 -19.37 -3.20
C LEU A 677 -48.38 -18.32 -3.38
N TRP A 678 -48.75 -17.66 -2.30
CA TRP A 678 -49.76 -16.60 -2.31
C TRP A 678 -49.08 -15.25 -2.20
N VAL A 679 -49.29 -14.36 -3.17
CA VAL A 679 -48.62 -13.06 -3.25
C VAL A 679 -49.63 -11.93 -3.10
N GLN A 680 -49.31 -10.92 -2.30
CA GLN A 680 -50.16 -9.75 -2.06
C GLN A 680 -50.24 -8.87 -3.30
N ASN A 681 -51.45 -8.44 -3.68
CA ASN A 681 -51.64 -7.52 -4.79
C ASN A 681 -51.18 -6.09 -4.38
N LYS A 682 -50.49 -5.38 -5.30
CA LYS A 682 -50.00 -4.01 -5.08
C LYS A 682 -51.14 -2.98 -4.96
N LYS A 683 -52.28 -3.21 -5.63
CA LYS A 683 -53.43 -2.28 -5.67
C LYS A 683 -54.39 -2.48 -4.49
N GLU A 684 -54.63 -3.72 -4.10
CA GLU A 684 -55.49 -4.08 -2.97
C GLU A 684 -54.72 -4.93 -1.95
N LYS A 685 -54.36 -4.32 -0.81
CA LYS A 685 -53.59 -4.98 0.25
C LYS A 685 -54.33 -6.11 0.97
N SER A 686 -55.65 -6.19 0.81
CA SER A 686 -56.49 -7.27 1.36
C SER A 686 -56.56 -8.51 0.47
N LEU A 687 -56.15 -8.40 -0.80
CA LEU A 687 -56.30 -9.46 -1.79
C LEU A 687 -54.96 -10.18 -2.01
N TRP A 688 -55.00 -11.51 -1.87
CA TRP A 688 -53.86 -12.40 -2.06
C TRP A 688 -54.16 -13.34 -3.23
N GLU A 689 -53.26 -13.40 -4.20
CA GLU A 689 -53.44 -14.21 -5.41
C GLU A 689 -52.47 -15.40 -5.40
N PRO A 690 -52.95 -16.61 -5.75
CA PRO A 690 -52.05 -17.72 -6.00
C PRO A 690 -51.22 -17.39 -7.25
N THR A 691 -49.91 -17.31 -7.10
CA THR A 691 -48.98 -16.97 -8.20
C THR A 691 -48.04 -18.14 -8.41
N GLY A 692 -47.84 -18.54 -9.66
CA GLY A 692 -46.87 -19.57 -10.04
C GLY A 692 -45.42 -19.09 -9.89
N LEU A 693 -44.48 -20.01 -10.08
CA LEU A 693 -43.05 -19.69 -10.20
C LEU A 693 -42.74 -19.31 -11.66
N ASP A 694 -43.31 -18.19 -12.10
CA ASP A 694 -43.28 -17.72 -13.48
C ASP A 694 -42.89 -16.23 -13.59
N GLU A 695 -42.83 -15.70 -14.81
CA GLU A 695 -42.43 -14.32 -15.08
C GLU A 695 -43.30 -13.29 -14.34
N ALA A 696 -44.54 -13.64 -13.98
CA ALA A 696 -45.44 -12.81 -13.19
C ALA A 696 -44.92 -12.56 -11.76
N LEU A 697 -44.29 -13.56 -11.13
CA LEU A 697 -43.65 -13.41 -9.82
C LEU A 697 -42.43 -12.49 -9.90
N ILE A 698 -41.62 -12.64 -10.95
CA ILE A 698 -40.43 -11.81 -11.20
C ILE A 698 -40.84 -10.35 -11.40
N ALA A 699 -41.85 -10.07 -12.24
CA ALA A 699 -42.37 -8.72 -12.45
C ALA A 699 -42.88 -8.09 -11.15
N LYS A 700 -43.63 -8.86 -10.34
CA LYS A 700 -44.11 -8.41 -9.02
C LYS A 700 -42.94 -8.11 -8.07
N ALA A 701 -41.88 -8.91 -8.07
CA ALA A 701 -40.68 -8.76 -7.22
C ALA A 701 -39.74 -7.61 -7.65
N GLU A 702 -39.65 -7.32 -8.95
CA GLU A 702 -38.89 -6.20 -9.52
C GLU A 702 -39.60 -4.85 -9.36
N GLY A 703 -40.88 -4.85 -8.95
CA GLY A 703 -41.64 -3.62 -8.78
C GLY A 703 -42.42 -3.17 -10.03
N LYS A 704 -42.42 -3.94 -11.11
CA LYS A 704 -43.18 -3.67 -12.35
C LYS A 704 -44.68 -3.99 -12.23
#